data_AF-A0A232EYB9-F1
#
_entry.id   AF-A0A232EYB9-F1
#
_cell.length_a   1.000
_cell.length_b   1.000
_cell.length_c   1.000
_cell.angle_alpha   90.00
_cell.angle_beta   90.00
_cell.angle_gamma   90.00
#
_symmetry.space_group_name_H-M   'P 1'
#
loop_
_entity.id
_entity.type
_entity.pdbx_description
1 polymer ?
#
loop_
_entity_poly.entity_id
_entity_poly.type
_entity_poly.pdbx_seq_one_letter_code
_entity_poly.pdbx_strand_id
1 'polypeptide(L)'
;MIKENVKPNDISAVRKLKNYYQNCIDETRMEADGTEPVLKILENIGGWPLLNGDDWDENDFDWIDTVYKIHNEKFPVFFPTAISVTLDKKKSTKVLPKILTAATEIEKTFFLGDSGKKLKKAYFNFIVNIAATLGADKDQIYEEVKDIFDFEMNLYKIETEDSQKQSQEQTIMTLKELSKNYPSIPWLELLNHVFNPSDVIIDETEVVIIEDLEYITKLEKLIEITPKRIIANYLVWKVVQSSLGYMSSEFRVLEADYLNQVNGRTQTPDRASKCLTDVMKAFPIAVSAMYVRENFDQSIKDDVSEIVSNIKKQTKRNLEKISWMDDQTRKSAIEKLEAMGVTVGHADELMEDDKVDGYYKDLVINPGSYLHSDFNLSMFLQNENYKMLRKHLNLSNWTMHQSAVIINAYYMLQKNSIEIPAGFLQGTFFQRDRPQYLNYGAMGTIIGHEVTHAFDSNGRKFDKNGNLKNWWKSNTEKEFLKKAQCIIDQYSNFTINQIQLHVNGDKTQSENIADNGGFKAAYLAYKEWTKTQRVSEGCLPVLNYTPEQMFWISAASSWCSKHSSEYLKNLVTSDVHSPDMSPQFIRNNINETADPCNNFFDFTCGVFVSKAVVSDSKPATGYLHVVEEKVMKEVSELLQEKINLTEPRIFELAKQYFKTCLDQTSNENIGLLSLSEIVGQLGGWPLILGDSWQENEFDWAETDIKLRRIGFIPQYLMKFYVFNDLYNSSRNLLHIAPATLELHPIFLKLGFNHQSVQIFYNFMVNVAVYLGADRVRAATKLADVLTFEMQLANAASTTYSEPTNNFTIQNLETHIPIISWLKYLNGLAEPAVHLEINDIVHVENRNYLNQLAFLMTTTRKRTIANYIIWRIIYESILHLNTVLRDMYTQFLTAFNGKKPEPIPRWKECAALLVDKTKGIPVGVSSLYIRRFFNEETRRDVRDIVHAIGDEFKLVILKIPTCMIITCLFLPWLDDAAKINAIKKSLFMKQIVGYPDQLKNIKMIDDYSRTLEIFSDNFLKNILNVQRFHYEHSMLGLKETIDKREWLSFTDSTTINAYYYSVFNSFVLLAAFIQPPLFDHNGPTYVKYGSIGFIIGHETMHAYDAGRIFYDETGSFNPQLSHAHQLEYAKRITCYIQQYEQFKDDELGLHVDGKLIINENLADNVGIKVAYNAYKKWEQEHIVEEKLPGLNYTQEQIFWISSVNVLCSKYTPENRMNLLLTEEHTPDKFRAKGHVSNLEEFAKAFNCPKNSPMNPTLKCNLS
;
A
#
# COMPACT_ATOMS: atom_id res chain seq x y z
N MET A 1 -32.06 -14.95 9.18
CA MET A 1 -31.80 -16.34 9.59
C MET A 1 -31.12 -16.48 10.95
N ILE A 2 -29.79 -16.47 11.07
CA ILE A 2 -29.09 -16.82 12.34
C ILE A 2 -29.24 -15.74 13.42
N LYS A 3 -29.30 -14.46 13.03
CA LYS A 3 -29.51 -13.33 13.95
C LYS A 3 -30.91 -13.28 14.58
N GLU A 4 -31.88 -14.00 14.03
CA GLU A 4 -33.23 -14.01 14.58
C GLU A 4 -33.29 -14.82 15.86
N ASN A 5 -34.09 -14.37 16.82
CA ASN A 5 -34.37 -15.11 18.04
C ASN A 5 -34.87 -16.52 17.74
N VAL A 6 -34.68 -17.42 18.69
CA VAL A 6 -35.20 -18.78 18.63
C VAL A 6 -36.73 -18.72 18.52
N LYS A 7 -37.28 -19.34 17.46
CA LYS A 7 -38.72 -19.42 17.22
C LYS A 7 -39.29 -20.72 17.81
N PRO A 8 -40.58 -20.74 18.20
CA PRO A 8 -41.21 -21.96 18.72
C PRO A 8 -41.14 -23.17 17.77
N ASN A 9 -41.14 -22.92 16.45
CA ASN A 9 -41.11 -23.97 15.44
C ASN A 9 -39.69 -24.30 14.93
N ASP A 10 -38.63 -23.69 15.48
CA ASP A 10 -37.26 -24.07 15.12
C ASP A 10 -36.97 -25.50 15.62
N ILE A 11 -36.35 -26.34 14.78
CA ILE A 11 -35.88 -27.68 15.16
C ILE A 11 -34.73 -27.60 16.19
N SER A 12 -34.51 -28.67 16.96
CA SER A 12 -33.55 -28.66 18.08
C SER A 12 -32.14 -28.21 17.67
N ALA A 13 -31.64 -28.66 16.52
CA ALA A 13 -30.33 -28.31 16.00
C ALA A 13 -30.20 -26.80 15.72
N VAL A 14 -31.25 -26.19 15.14
CA VAL A 14 -31.30 -24.75 14.87
C VAL A 14 -31.35 -23.94 16.16
N ARG A 15 -32.07 -24.42 17.19
CA ARG A 15 -32.06 -23.77 18.51
C ARG A 15 -30.67 -23.78 19.15
N LYS A 16 -29.97 -24.93 19.11
CA LYS A 16 -28.59 -25.06 19.63
C LYS A 16 -27.63 -24.11 18.90
N LEU A 17 -27.70 -24.07 17.58
CA LEU A 17 -26.94 -23.15 16.73
C LEU A 17 -27.21 -21.68 17.07
N LYS A 18 -28.48 -21.27 17.17
CA LYS A 18 -28.84 -19.88 17.49
C LYS A 18 -28.37 -19.50 18.89
N ASN A 19 -28.52 -20.38 19.88
CA ASN A 19 -28.03 -20.13 21.23
C ASN A 19 -26.50 -19.99 21.27
N TYR A 20 -25.78 -20.80 20.50
CA TYR A 20 -24.32 -20.68 20.36
C TYR A 20 -23.92 -19.32 19.76
N TYR A 21 -24.61 -18.88 18.70
CA TYR A 21 -24.40 -17.54 18.12
C TYR A 21 -24.66 -16.41 19.12
N GLN A 22 -25.74 -16.51 19.91
CA GLN A 22 -26.07 -15.51 20.93
C GLN A 22 -25.02 -15.47 22.05
N ASN A 23 -24.51 -16.63 22.50
CA ASN A 23 -23.40 -16.65 23.44
C ASN A 23 -22.15 -15.96 22.88
N CYS A 24 -21.86 -16.14 21.60
CA CYS A 24 -20.72 -15.51 20.96
C CYS A 24 -20.85 -13.97 20.85
N ILE A 25 -22.06 -13.46 20.55
CA ILE A 25 -22.28 -12.02 20.38
C ILE A 25 -22.40 -11.26 21.72
N ASP A 26 -22.66 -11.95 22.83
CA ASP A 26 -22.82 -11.34 24.15
C ASP A 26 -21.47 -10.93 24.76
N GLU A 27 -20.93 -9.81 24.28
CA GLU A 27 -19.70 -9.24 24.81
C GLU A 27 -19.85 -8.80 26.27
N THR A 28 -21.04 -8.37 26.70
CA THR A 28 -21.26 -7.95 28.08
C THR A 28 -21.00 -9.10 29.04
N ARG A 29 -21.40 -10.32 28.68
CA ARG A 29 -21.12 -11.50 29.48
C ARG A 29 -19.64 -11.86 29.50
N MET A 30 -18.94 -11.79 28.36
CA MET A 30 -17.49 -12.08 28.30
C MET A 30 -16.67 -11.05 29.10
N GLU A 31 -17.04 -9.76 29.06
CA GLU A 31 -16.40 -8.74 29.89
C GLU A 31 -16.67 -8.99 31.39
N ALA A 32 -17.87 -9.46 31.75
CA ALA A 32 -18.21 -9.79 33.13
C ALA A 32 -17.49 -11.04 33.65
N ASP A 33 -17.33 -12.07 32.80
CA ASP A 33 -16.61 -13.30 33.14
C ASP A 33 -15.07 -13.08 33.18
N GLY A 34 -14.55 -12.12 32.41
CA GLY A 34 -13.13 -11.71 32.47
C GLY A 34 -12.16 -12.86 32.17
N THR A 35 -11.20 -13.07 33.08
CA THR A 35 -10.19 -14.15 33.02
C THR A 35 -10.51 -15.33 33.94
N GLU A 36 -11.52 -15.21 34.80
CA GLU A 36 -11.81 -16.19 35.86
C GLU A 36 -12.04 -17.61 35.33
N PRO A 37 -12.84 -17.84 34.26
CA PRO A 37 -13.04 -19.19 33.73
C PRO A 37 -11.74 -19.85 33.28
N VAL A 38 -10.83 -19.07 32.71
CA VAL A 38 -9.57 -19.60 32.16
C VAL A 38 -8.57 -19.84 33.28
N LEU A 39 -8.45 -18.94 34.25
CA LEU A 39 -7.59 -19.16 35.43
C LEU A 39 -7.99 -20.42 36.19
N LYS A 40 -9.29 -20.70 36.30
CA LYS A 40 -9.79 -21.95 36.90
C LYS A 40 -9.39 -23.20 36.11
N ILE A 41 -9.41 -23.13 34.77
CA ILE A 41 -8.89 -24.21 33.92
C ILE A 41 -7.39 -24.39 34.18
N LEU A 42 -6.64 -23.29 34.26
CA LEU A 42 -5.19 -23.34 34.54
C LEU A 42 -4.91 -24.00 35.90
N GLU A 43 -5.67 -23.67 36.95
CA GLU A 43 -5.58 -24.32 38.25
C GLU A 43 -5.83 -25.84 38.16
N ASN A 44 -6.87 -26.26 37.44
CA ASN A 44 -7.22 -27.68 37.29
C ASN A 44 -6.14 -28.50 36.56
N ILE A 45 -5.39 -27.87 35.65
CA ILE A 45 -4.32 -28.56 34.89
C ILE A 45 -2.94 -28.50 35.57
N GLY A 46 -2.81 -27.84 36.74
CA GLY A 46 -1.56 -27.78 37.52
C GLY A 46 -0.86 -26.41 37.56
N GLY A 47 -1.56 -25.34 37.18
CA GLY A 47 -1.03 -23.97 37.18
C GLY A 47 -0.18 -23.65 35.95
N TRP A 48 0.23 -22.38 35.82
CA TRP A 48 1.17 -21.93 34.79
C TRP A 48 2.47 -21.53 35.49
N PRO A 49 3.60 -22.26 35.32
CA PRO A 49 4.86 -21.90 35.97
C PRO A 49 5.24 -20.42 35.80
N LEU A 50 4.97 -19.87 34.61
CA LEU A 50 5.20 -18.46 34.27
C LEU A 50 4.36 -17.46 35.08
N LEU A 51 3.17 -17.83 35.55
CA LEU A 51 2.35 -17.01 36.46
C LEU A 51 2.66 -17.28 37.93
N ASN A 52 2.97 -18.53 38.27
CA ASN A 52 3.18 -18.98 39.63
C ASN A 52 4.62 -18.75 40.14
N GLY A 53 5.58 -18.48 39.25
CA GLY A 53 6.96 -18.18 39.61
C GLY A 53 7.63 -19.32 40.38
N ASP A 54 8.24 -18.98 41.51
CA ASP A 54 8.92 -19.91 42.41
C ASP A 54 7.95 -20.77 43.23
N ASP A 55 6.65 -20.43 43.29
CA ASP A 55 5.64 -21.21 44.00
C ASP A 55 5.21 -22.47 43.22
N TRP A 56 5.68 -22.65 41.98
CA TRP A 56 5.43 -23.83 41.16
C TRP A 56 6.54 -24.88 41.31
N ASP A 57 6.19 -26.09 41.76
CA ASP A 57 7.14 -27.19 41.98
C ASP A 57 7.27 -28.10 40.74
N GLU A 58 8.48 -28.15 40.18
CA GLU A 58 8.82 -29.00 39.02
C GLU A 58 8.75 -30.50 39.32
N ASN A 59 8.84 -30.91 40.59
CA ASN A 59 8.75 -32.31 41.00
C ASN A 59 7.33 -32.86 40.89
N ASP A 60 6.32 -31.99 41.03
CA ASP A 60 4.90 -32.34 40.92
C ASP A 60 4.43 -32.39 39.46
N PHE A 61 5.27 -31.96 38.52
CA PHE A 61 4.94 -31.94 37.10
C PHE A 61 5.29 -33.25 36.39
N ASP A 62 4.26 -33.82 35.77
CA ASP A 62 4.33 -34.84 34.73
C ASP A 62 3.59 -34.33 33.48
N TRP A 63 4.28 -34.32 32.34
CA TRP A 63 3.71 -33.74 31.12
C TRP A 63 2.57 -34.60 30.54
N ILE A 64 2.58 -35.93 30.76
CA ILE A 64 1.54 -36.85 30.27
C ILE A 64 0.26 -36.64 31.09
N ASP A 65 0.38 -36.61 32.41
CA ASP A 65 -0.74 -36.31 33.31
C ASP A 65 -1.34 -34.92 33.01
N THR A 66 -0.51 -33.92 32.73
CA THR A 66 -0.96 -32.59 32.32
C THR A 66 -1.74 -32.64 31.00
N VAL A 67 -1.26 -33.37 29.99
CA VAL A 67 -2.00 -33.59 28.73
C VAL A 67 -3.35 -34.27 29.00
N TYR A 68 -3.42 -35.22 29.91
CA TYR A 68 -4.68 -35.87 30.30
C TYR A 68 -5.65 -34.91 30.97
N LYS A 69 -5.17 -34.05 31.87
CA LYS A 69 -5.96 -32.99 32.51
C LYS A 69 -6.47 -31.97 31.49
N ILE A 70 -5.63 -31.52 30.56
CA ILE A 70 -6.01 -30.63 29.46
C ILE A 70 -7.14 -31.24 28.61
N HIS A 71 -7.03 -32.54 28.28
CA HIS A 71 -8.09 -33.26 27.56
C HIS A 71 -9.39 -33.39 28.37
N ASN A 72 -9.30 -33.59 29.69
CA ASN A 72 -10.46 -33.63 30.58
C ASN A 72 -11.15 -32.26 30.68
N GLU A 73 -10.39 -31.16 30.56
CA GLU A 73 -10.89 -29.79 30.37
C GLU A 73 -11.38 -29.51 28.94
N LYS A 74 -11.57 -30.56 28.13
CA LYS A 74 -12.21 -30.57 26.81
C LYS A 74 -11.39 -29.94 25.69
N PHE A 75 -10.10 -29.71 25.90
CA PHE A 75 -9.18 -29.32 24.84
C PHE A 75 -8.74 -30.55 24.04
N PRO A 76 -8.49 -30.40 22.72
CA PRO A 76 -7.90 -31.49 21.94
C PRO A 76 -6.46 -31.77 22.41
N VAL A 77 -5.99 -33.01 22.24
CA VAL A 77 -4.58 -33.33 22.47
C VAL A 77 -3.75 -32.77 21.31
N PHE A 78 -2.90 -31.77 21.62
CA PHE A 78 -2.04 -31.07 20.65
C PHE A 78 -0.54 -31.30 20.87
N PHE A 79 -0.15 -31.92 21.98
CA PHE A 79 1.23 -32.28 22.32
C PHE A 79 1.23 -33.63 23.05
N PRO A 80 2.25 -34.50 22.85
CA PRO A 80 3.42 -34.36 21.97
C PRO A 80 3.08 -34.56 20.49
N THR A 81 1.87 -35.04 20.20
CA THR A 81 1.34 -35.25 18.84
C THR A 81 -0.16 -34.96 18.84
N ALA A 82 -0.71 -34.59 17.69
CA ALA A 82 -2.16 -34.57 17.53
C ALA A 82 -2.69 -35.95 17.09
N ILE A 83 -3.86 -36.34 17.59
CA ILE A 83 -4.49 -37.64 17.32
C ILE A 83 -5.79 -37.44 16.55
N SER A 84 -5.89 -38.08 15.38
CA SER A 84 -7.08 -38.07 14.53
C SER A 84 -7.43 -39.48 14.07
N VAL A 85 -8.57 -39.65 13.41
CA VAL A 85 -8.87 -40.84 12.61
C VAL A 85 -9.02 -40.44 11.16
N THR A 86 -8.54 -41.27 10.24
CA THR A 86 -8.62 -41.00 8.80
C THR A 86 -8.73 -42.28 7.99
N LEU A 87 -9.02 -42.13 6.69
CA LEU A 87 -9.09 -43.23 5.74
C LEU A 87 -7.70 -43.79 5.42
N ASP A 88 -7.56 -45.11 5.42
CA ASP A 88 -6.40 -45.82 4.88
C ASP A 88 -6.27 -45.52 3.38
N LYS A 89 -5.13 -44.96 2.95
CA LYS A 89 -4.92 -44.62 1.54
C LYS A 89 -4.86 -45.87 0.67
N LYS A 90 -4.43 -47.03 1.20
CA LYS A 90 -4.37 -48.30 0.47
C LYS A 90 -5.72 -49.01 0.41
N LYS A 91 -6.63 -48.69 1.34
CA LYS A 91 -8.00 -49.23 1.41
C LYS A 91 -8.98 -48.17 1.89
N SER A 92 -9.51 -47.38 0.96
CA SER A 92 -10.30 -46.16 1.23
C SER A 92 -11.67 -46.37 1.88
N THR A 93 -12.00 -47.60 2.30
CA THR A 93 -13.19 -47.92 3.12
C THR A 93 -12.86 -48.23 4.58
N LYS A 94 -11.57 -48.28 4.94
CA LYS A 94 -11.09 -48.59 6.29
C LYS A 94 -10.64 -47.30 6.98
N VAL A 95 -11.11 -47.08 8.21
CA VAL A 95 -10.68 -45.97 9.08
C VAL A 95 -9.62 -46.48 10.04
N LEU A 96 -8.53 -45.73 10.19
CA LEU A 96 -7.44 -46.00 11.11
C LEU A 96 -7.13 -44.75 11.95
N PRO A 97 -6.58 -44.90 13.17
CA PRO A 97 -6.01 -43.78 13.90
C PRO A 97 -4.78 -43.25 13.15
N LYS A 98 -4.59 -41.93 13.18
CA LYS A 98 -3.45 -41.23 12.61
C LYS A 98 -2.80 -40.35 13.66
N ILE A 99 -1.50 -40.54 13.84
CA ILE A 99 -0.61 -39.74 14.67
C ILE A 99 0.01 -38.67 13.77
N LEU A 100 -0.24 -37.42 14.13
CA LEU A 100 0.18 -36.22 13.40
C LEU A 100 1.37 -35.56 14.12
N THR A 101 2.02 -34.61 13.46
CA THR A 101 2.98 -33.72 14.13
C THR A 101 2.29 -32.84 15.19
N ALA A 102 3.04 -32.27 16.14
CA ALA A 102 2.48 -31.27 17.06
C ALA A 102 2.14 -29.98 16.32
N ALA A 103 1.07 -29.30 16.73
CA ALA A 103 0.69 -28.02 16.16
C ALA A 103 1.63 -26.89 16.63
N THR A 104 2.22 -26.16 15.69
CA THR A 104 3.06 -24.99 15.97
C THR A 104 2.51 -23.74 15.26
N GLU A 105 2.74 -22.57 15.84
CA GLU A 105 2.40 -21.26 15.24
C GLU A 105 3.51 -20.73 14.31
N ILE A 106 4.63 -21.45 14.26
CA ILE A 106 5.78 -21.05 13.46
C ILE A 106 5.57 -21.58 12.04
N GLU A 107 5.52 -20.67 11.09
CA GLU A 107 5.39 -21.00 9.66
C GLU A 107 6.70 -20.76 8.90
N LYS A 108 6.78 -21.24 7.64
CA LYS A 108 7.91 -20.96 6.74
C LYS A 108 8.19 -19.47 6.57
N THR A 109 7.16 -18.64 6.68
CA THR A 109 7.22 -17.17 6.54
C THR A 109 8.08 -16.51 7.63
N PHE A 110 8.23 -17.14 8.80
CA PHE A 110 9.10 -16.69 9.90
C PHE A 110 10.59 -16.71 9.51
N PHE A 111 10.95 -17.37 8.41
CA PHE A 111 12.33 -17.50 7.92
C PHE A 111 12.62 -16.61 6.70
N LEU A 112 11.67 -15.79 6.26
CA LEU A 112 11.81 -14.89 5.10
C LEU A 112 12.46 -13.55 5.47
N GLY A 113 13.80 -13.51 5.50
CA GLY A 113 14.56 -12.26 5.64
C GLY A 113 14.08 -11.38 6.80
N ASP A 114 13.91 -10.07 6.55
CA ASP A 114 13.47 -9.12 7.58
C ASP A 114 11.98 -9.23 7.93
N SER A 115 11.13 -9.67 7.00
CA SER A 115 9.71 -9.96 7.29
C SER A 115 9.60 -11.08 8.32
N GLY A 116 10.38 -12.15 8.16
CA GLY A 116 10.44 -13.25 9.14
C GLY A 116 10.93 -12.80 10.52
N LYS A 117 11.93 -11.92 10.59
CA LYS A 117 12.37 -11.32 11.88
C LYS A 117 11.26 -10.54 12.56
N LYS A 118 10.47 -9.78 11.80
CA LYS A 118 9.34 -9.01 12.33
C LYS A 118 8.25 -9.92 12.88
N LEU A 119 7.90 -11.00 12.18
CA LEU A 119 6.92 -11.99 12.63
C LEU A 119 7.37 -12.70 13.90
N LYS A 120 8.63 -13.13 13.96
CA LYS A 120 9.23 -13.72 15.17
C LYS A 120 9.11 -12.78 16.38
N LYS A 121 9.45 -11.50 16.18
CA LYS A 121 9.32 -10.48 17.23
C LYS A 121 7.88 -10.23 17.63
N ALA A 122 6.94 -10.19 16.68
CA ALA A 122 5.53 -9.99 16.94
C ALA A 122 4.93 -11.15 17.75
N TYR A 123 5.25 -12.40 17.38
CA TYR A 123 4.80 -13.57 18.12
C TYR A 123 5.41 -13.62 19.53
N PHE A 124 6.71 -13.36 19.67
CA PHE A 124 7.35 -13.27 20.99
C PHE A 124 6.68 -12.22 21.88
N ASN A 125 6.50 -11.00 21.36
CA ASN A 125 5.86 -9.91 22.10
C ASN A 125 4.39 -10.22 22.43
N PHE A 126 3.70 -10.96 21.57
CA PHE A 126 2.33 -11.39 21.81
C PHE A 126 2.26 -12.30 23.05
N ILE A 127 3.12 -13.31 23.16
CA ILE A 127 3.20 -14.17 24.36
C ILE A 127 3.52 -13.33 25.60
N VAL A 128 4.51 -12.44 25.54
CA VAL A 128 4.89 -11.53 26.63
C VAL A 128 3.71 -10.68 27.10
N ASN A 129 2.98 -10.06 26.17
CA ASN A 129 1.88 -9.18 26.51
C ASN A 129 0.71 -9.94 27.15
N ILE A 130 0.38 -11.14 26.64
CA ILE A 130 -0.66 -11.99 27.23
C ILE A 130 -0.27 -12.41 28.65
N ALA A 131 0.95 -12.90 28.83
CA ALA A 131 1.48 -13.28 30.14
C ALA A 131 1.47 -12.11 31.15
N ALA A 132 1.94 -10.93 30.74
CA ALA A 132 1.94 -9.74 31.57
C ALA A 132 0.53 -9.31 31.97
N THR A 133 -0.43 -9.41 31.04
CA THR A 133 -1.84 -9.08 31.29
C THR A 133 -2.50 -10.05 32.27
N LEU A 134 -2.08 -11.32 32.25
CA LEU A 134 -2.52 -12.34 33.23
C LEU A 134 -1.83 -12.24 34.60
N GLY A 135 -0.87 -11.31 34.76
CA GLY A 135 -0.22 -11.03 36.05
C GLY A 135 1.13 -11.71 36.28
N ALA A 136 1.78 -12.20 35.23
CA ALA A 136 3.14 -12.75 35.33
C ALA A 136 4.16 -11.70 35.85
N ASP A 137 5.23 -12.16 36.49
CA ASP A 137 6.29 -11.29 37.02
C ASP A 137 7.10 -10.64 35.88
N LYS A 138 7.12 -9.31 35.84
CA LYS A 138 7.80 -8.50 34.82
C LYS A 138 9.28 -8.81 34.67
N ASP A 139 9.94 -9.24 35.74
CA ASP A 139 11.37 -9.52 35.73
C ASP A 139 11.69 -10.93 35.18
N GLN A 140 10.72 -11.86 35.19
CA GLN A 140 10.90 -13.26 34.76
C GLN A 140 10.24 -13.58 33.40
N ILE A 141 9.19 -12.85 33.00
CA ILE A 141 8.43 -13.11 31.76
C ILE A 141 9.32 -13.28 30.53
N TYR A 142 10.33 -12.41 30.35
CA TYR A 142 11.10 -12.41 29.11
C TYR A 142 11.89 -13.69 28.89
N GLU A 143 12.58 -14.18 29.92
CA GLU A 143 13.40 -15.40 29.82
C GLU A 143 12.52 -16.64 29.68
N GLU A 144 11.43 -16.74 30.44
CA GLU A 144 10.54 -17.90 30.32
C GLU A 144 9.76 -17.93 28.99
N VAL A 145 9.34 -16.76 28.47
CA VAL A 145 8.74 -16.67 27.12
C VAL A 145 9.76 -17.01 26.04
N LYS A 146 11.02 -16.62 26.23
CA LYS A 146 12.09 -17.01 25.32
C LYS A 146 12.27 -18.52 25.27
N ASP A 147 12.20 -19.19 26.40
CA ASP A 147 12.27 -20.65 26.45
C ASP A 147 11.07 -21.32 25.76
N ILE A 148 9.85 -20.80 25.94
CA ILE A 148 8.65 -21.25 25.19
C ILE A 148 8.89 -21.11 23.68
N PHE A 149 9.34 -19.92 23.25
CA PHE A 149 9.56 -19.61 21.84
C PHE A 149 10.66 -20.47 21.20
N ASP A 150 11.78 -20.66 21.91
CA ASP A 150 12.91 -21.48 21.44
C ASP A 150 12.52 -22.97 21.36
N PHE A 151 11.73 -23.46 22.32
CA PHE A 151 11.18 -24.81 22.28
C PHE A 151 10.26 -25.03 21.07
N GLU A 152 9.33 -24.10 20.82
CA GLU A 152 8.45 -24.16 19.65
C GLU A 152 9.23 -24.08 18.32
N MET A 153 10.29 -23.26 18.27
CA MET A 153 11.20 -23.17 17.12
C MET A 153 11.92 -24.50 16.86
N ASN A 154 12.29 -25.23 17.90
CA ASN A 154 12.92 -26.54 17.77
C ASN A 154 11.91 -27.60 17.32
N LEU A 155 10.66 -27.56 17.80
CA LEU A 155 9.57 -28.40 17.29
C LEU A 155 9.35 -28.19 15.79
N TYR A 156 9.31 -26.94 15.32
CA TYR A 156 9.18 -26.63 13.90
C TYR A 156 10.38 -27.10 13.06
N LYS A 157 11.62 -26.98 13.56
CA LYS A 157 12.82 -27.44 12.83
C LYS A 157 12.79 -28.94 12.59
N ILE A 158 12.43 -29.73 13.61
CA ILE A 158 12.38 -31.19 13.47
C ILE A 158 11.26 -31.66 12.52
N GLU A 159 10.22 -30.84 12.33
CA GLU A 159 9.18 -31.03 11.31
C GLU A 159 9.65 -30.64 9.88
N THR A 160 10.56 -29.68 9.72
CA THR A 160 10.86 -29.06 8.42
C THR A 160 12.21 -29.43 7.78
N GLU A 161 13.20 -29.88 8.54
CA GLU A 161 14.54 -30.18 8.01
C GLU A 161 14.57 -31.37 7.01
N ASP A 162 13.56 -32.24 6.97
CA ASP A 162 13.49 -33.37 6.02
C ASP A 162 12.12 -33.60 5.36
N SER A 163 11.06 -32.84 5.70
CA SER A 163 9.71 -33.02 5.10
C SER A 163 9.59 -32.62 3.63
N GLN A 164 10.65 -32.06 3.01
CA GLN A 164 10.74 -31.95 1.55
C GLN A 164 10.87 -33.32 0.86
N LYS A 165 11.17 -34.38 1.62
CA LYS A 165 11.00 -35.78 1.20
C LYS A 165 9.79 -36.39 1.90
N GLN A 166 8.59 -35.81 1.76
CA GLN A 166 7.39 -36.60 2.00
C GLN A 166 7.36 -37.75 0.99
N SER A 167 7.89 -38.89 1.41
CA SER A 167 7.64 -40.16 0.76
C SER A 167 6.12 -40.29 0.71
N GLN A 168 5.57 -40.43 -0.50
CA GLN A 168 4.13 -40.58 -0.71
C GLN A 168 3.61 -41.95 -0.23
N GLU A 169 4.50 -42.78 0.33
CA GLU A 169 4.16 -44.03 0.99
C GLU A 169 3.68 -43.76 2.43
N GLN A 170 2.53 -44.36 2.75
CA GLN A 170 1.94 -44.28 4.07
C GLN A 170 2.70 -45.19 5.05
N THR A 171 3.32 -44.63 6.07
CA THR A 171 3.92 -45.39 7.18
C THR A 171 2.81 -45.89 8.10
N ILE A 172 2.71 -47.21 8.25
CA ILE A 172 1.74 -47.89 9.13
C ILE A 172 2.47 -48.89 10.00
N MET A 173 2.06 -49.03 11.26
CA MET A 173 2.56 -50.04 12.19
C MET A 173 1.52 -50.35 13.26
N THR A 174 1.72 -51.43 14.01
CA THR A 174 0.90 -51.73 15.19
C THR A 174 1.29 -50.85 16.37
N LEU A 175 0.36 -50.59 17.30
CA LEU A 175 0.67 -49.87 18.55
C LEU A 175 1.74 -50.58 19.38
N LYS A 176 1.80 -51.91 19.33
CA LYS A 176 2.87 -52.69 19.93
C LYS A 176 4.24 -52.35 19.36
N GLU A 177 4.35 -52.25 18.04
CA GLU A 177 5.59 -51.86 17.36
C GLU A 177 5.95 -50.41 17.66
N LEU A 178 4.97 -49.50 17.62
CA LEU A 178 5.17 -48.09 17.95
C LEU A 178 5.69 -47.92 19.38
N SER A 179 5.03 -48.53 20.36
CA SER A 179 5.41 -48.46 21.78
C SER A 179 6.76 -49.11 22.07
N LYS A 180 7.14 -50.12 21.27
CA LYS A 180 8.46 -50.75 21.37
C LYS A 180 9.57 -49.85 20.80
N ASN A 181 9.29 -49.18 19.69
CA ASN A 181 10.27 -48.37 18.97
C ASN A 181 10.43 -46.96 19.57
N TYR A 182 9.37 -46.43 20.19
CA TYR A 182 9.27 -45.09 20.77
C TYR A 182 8.63 -45.16 22.16
N PRO A 183 9.39 -45.61 23.18
CA PRO A 183 8.86 -45.90 24.51
C PRO A 183 8.68 -44.67 25.41
N SER A 184 9.20 -43.50 25.03
CA SER A 184 9.12 -42.28 25.86
C SER A 184 7.70 -41.69 25.92
N ILE A 185 6.82 -42.11 25.02
CA ILE A 185 5.41 -41.75 25.00
C ILE A 185 4.58 -43.03 25.28
N PRO A 186 3.70 -43.04 26.29
CA PRO A 186 2.87 -44.22 26.60
C PRO A 186 1.70 -44.31 25.62
N TRP A 187 1.98 -44.68 24.36
CA TRP A 187 1.01 -44.62 23.26
C TRP A 187 -0.31 -45.34 23.54
N LEU A 188 -0.26 -46.54 24.12
CA LEU A 188 -1.49 -47.30 24.42
C LEU A 188 -2.37 -46.57 25.45
N GLU A 189 -1.77 -46.00 26.49
CA GLU A 189 -2.48 -45.26 27.54
C GLU A 189 -3.02 -43.94 26.98
N LEU A 190 -2.17 -43.19 26.27
CA LEU A 190 -2.55 -41.94 25.61
C LEU A 190 -3.72 -42.12 24.65
N LEU A 191 -3.66 -43.11 23.75
CA LEU A 191 -4.77 -43.37 22.83
C LEU A 191 -6.02 -43.80 23.60
N ASN A 192 -5.92 -44.68 24.59
CA ASN A 192 -7.11 -45.04 25.38
C ASN A 192 -7.71 -43.82 26.09
N HIS A 193 -6.91 -42.91 26.64
CA HIS A 193 -7.42 -41.68 27.27
C HIS A 193 -8.18 -40.79 26.27
N VAL A 194 -7.63 -40.63 25.06
CA VAL A 194 -8.23 -39.81 23.99
C VAL A 194 -9.51 -40.43 23.42
N PHE A 195 -9.55 -41.75 23.26
CA PHE A 195 -10.69 -42.47 22.68
C PHE A 195 -11.78 -42.84 23.71
N ASN A 196 -11.47 -42.82 25.00
CA ASN A 196 -12.40 -43.21 26.08
C ASN A 196 -13.73 -42.44 26.08
N PRO A 197 -13.79 -41.11 25.88
CA PRO A 197 -15.06 -40.38 25.83
C PRO A 197 -16.00 -40.80 24.69
N SER A 198 -15.51 -41.58 23.72
CA SER A 198 -16.27 -42.13 22.59
C SER A 198 -16.67 -43.60 22.76
N ASP A 199 -16.42 -44.21 23.93
CA ASP A 199 -16.59 -45.65 24.20
C ASP A 199 -15.75 -46.56 23.25
N VAL A 200 -14.63 -46.05 22.74
CA VAL A 200 -13.74 -46.78 21.83
C VAL A 200 -12.52 -47.28 22.61
N ILE A 201 -12.40 -48.59 22.77
CA ILE A 201 -11.26 -49.23 23.46
C ILE A 201 -10.17 -49.58 22.45
N ILE A 202 -8.93 -49.19 22.74
CA ILE A 202 -7.75 -49.43 21.91
C ILE A 202 -6.84 -50.49 22.57
N ASP A 203 -6.35 -51.46 21.80
CA ASP A 203 -5.41 -52.48 22.26
C ASP A 203 -4.07 -52.45 21.50
N GLU A 204 -3.08 -53.20 21.97
CA GLU A 204 -1.73 -53.24 21.38
C GLU A 204 -1.69 -53.67 19.90
N THR A 205 -2.73 -54.33 19.40
CA THR A 205 -2.81 -54.81 18.01
C THR A 205 -3.36 -53.76 17.04
N GLU A 206 -3.86 -52.63 17.55
CA GLU A 206 -4.41 -51.55 16.72
C GLU A 206 -3.36 -51.04 15.74
N VAL A 207 -3.76 -50.85 14.48
CA VAL A 207 -2.88 -50.38 13.41
C VAL A 207 -3.03 -48.88 13.28
N VAL A 208 -1.92 -48.15 13.37
CA VAL A 208 -1.90 -46.70 13.31
C VAL A 208 -1.09 -46.19 12.12
N ILE A 209 -1.51 -45.03 11.62
CA ILE A 209 -0.82 -44.29 10.56
C ILE A 209 0.08 -43.26 11.22
N ILE A 210 1.35 -43.21 10.82
CA ILE A 210 2.30 -42.21 11.30
C ILE A 210 2.52 -41.19 10.17
N GLU A 211 2.20 -39.92 10.42
CA GLU A 211 2.38 -38.85 9.44
C GLU A 211 3.86 -38.64 9.09
N ASP A 212 4.68 -38.53 10.12
CA ASP A 212 6.13 -38.34 9.99
C ASP A 212 6.85 -39.15 11.07
N LEU A 213 7.47 -40.25 10.65
CA LEU A 213 8.19 -41.15 11.56
C LEU A 213 9.48 -40.52 12.09
N GLU A 214 10.10 -39.65 11.30
CA GLU A 214 11.34 -38.99 11.66
C GLU A 214 11.09 -37.90 12.72
N TYR A 215 9.99 -37.17 12.58
CA TYR A 215 9.51 -36.24 13.60
C TYR A 215 9.40 -36.93 14.97
N ILE A 216 8.70 -38.08 15.06
CA ILE A 216 8.55 -38.83 16.32
C ILE A 216 9.91 -39.22 16.90
N THR A 217 10.84 -39.65 16.05
CA THR A 217 12.20 -40.05 16.45
C THR A 217 13.00 -38.88 17.04
N LYS A 218 12.87 -37.68 16.45
CA LYS A 218 13.54 -36.46 16.94
C LYS A 218 12.84 -35.89 18.18
N LEU A 219 11.53 -36.03 18.25
CA LEU A 219 10.71 -35.53 19.36
C LEU A 219 11.03 -36.25 20.68
N GLU A 220 11.22 -37.56 20.69
CA GLU A 220 11.59 -38.29 21.93
C GLU A 220 12.86 -37.72 22.56
N LYS A 221 13.86 -37.43 21.73
CA LYS A 221 15.12 -36.82 22.19
C LYS A 221 14.90 -35.40 22.67
N LEU A 222 14.07 -34.63 21.97
CA LEU A 222 13.78 -33.24 22.34
C LEU A 222 13.08 -33.16 23.69
N ILE A 223 12.10 -34.03 23.95
CA ILE A 223 11.40 -34.10 25.24
C ILE A 223 12.36 -34.50 26.37
N GLU A 224 13.23 -35.49 26.13
CA GLU A 224 14.18 -35.99 27.14
C GLU A 224 15.19 -34.91 27.59
N ILE A 225 15.67 -34.07 26.66
CA ILE A 225 16.68 -33.04 26.96
C ILE A 225 16.10 -31.70 27.43
N THR A 226 14.78 -31.50 27.32
CA THR A 226 14.15 -30.22 27.64
C THR A 226 13.74 -30.19 29.12
N PRO A 227 14.10 -29.14 29.88
CA PRO A 227 13.65 -28.98 31.26
C PRO A 227 12.12 -29.05 31.39
N LYS A 228 11.64 -29.68 32.46
CA LYS A 228 10.20 -29.91 32.69
C LYS A 228 9.43 -28.59 32.77
N ARG A 229 10.01 -27.57 33.40
CA ARG A 229 9.42 -26.21 33.48
C ARG A 229 9.12 -25.62 32.09
N ILE A 230 9.99 -25.83 31.09
CA ILE A 230 9.79 -25.33 29.72
C ILE A 230 8.63 -26.07 29.04
N ILE A 231 8.56 -27.39 29.20
CA ILE A 231 7.46 -28.21 28.66
C ILE A 231 6.12 -27.80 29.29
N ALA A 232 6.10 -27.60 30.61
CA ALA A 232 4.91 -27.12 31.33
C ALA A 232 4.44 -25.76 30.81
N ASN A 233 5.36 -24.80 30.69
CA ASN A 233 5.08 -23.47 30.18
C ASN A 233 4.54 -23.48 28.73
N TYR A 234 5.09 -24.33 27.86
CA TYR A 234 4.60 -24.48 26.49
C TYR A 234 3.19 -25.09 26.44
N LEU A 235 2.93 -26.16 27.20
CA LEU A 235 1.62 -26.80 27.27
C LEU A 235 0.53 -25.83 27.71
N VAL A 236 0.80 -25.07 28.78
CA VAL A 236 -0.15 -24.10 29.31
C VAL A 236 -0.32 -22.91 28.36
N TRP A 237 0.74 -22.44 27.70
CA TRP A 237 0.64 -21.41 26.67
C TRP A 237 -0.35 -21.81 25.56
N LYS A 238 -0.34 -23.06 25.10
CA LYS A 238 -1.30 -23.53 24.08
C LYS A 238 -2.75 -23.54 24.55
N VAL A 239 -2.99 -23.83 25.83
CA VAL A 239 -4.32 -23.71 26.47
C VAL A 239 -4.76 -22.25 26.52
N VAL A 240 -3.89 -21.35 26.98
CA VAL A 240 -4.16 -19.91 27.06
C VAL A 240 -4.46 -19.34 25.68
N GLN A 241 -3.60 -19.63 24.71
CA GLN A 241 -3.73 -19.19 23.32
C GLN A 241 -5.08 -19.60 22.73
N SER A 242 -5.47 -20.87 22.89
CA SER A 242 -6.75 -21.40 22.40
C SER A 242 -7.97 -20.77 23.09
N SER A 243 -7.77 -20.11 24.24
CA SER A 243 -8.84 -19.54 25.06
C SER A 243 -9.05 -18.03 24.84
N LEU A 244 -8.14 -17.34 24.13
CA LEU A 244 -8.13 -15.86 24.01
C LEU A 244 -9.42 -15.29 23.41
N GLY A 245 -9.98 -15.95 22.40
CA GLY A 245 -11.21 -15.51 21.72
C GLY A 245 -12.48 -15.48 22.60
N TYR A 246 -12.40 -16.05 23.81
CA TYR A 246 -13.47 -16.17 24.79
C TYR A 246 -13.28 -15.28 26.03
N MET A 247 -12.09 -14.67 26.20
CA MET A 247 -11.79 -13.77 27.33
C MET A 247 -12.26 -12.34 27.05
N SER A 248 -12.02 -11.41 27.99
CA SER A 248 -12.36 -9.98 27.87
C SER A 248 -11.71 -9.29 26.66
N SER A 249 -12.20 -8.10 26.34
CA SER A 249 -11.80 -7.30 25.18
C SER A 249 -10.29 -7.01 25.13
N GLU A 250 -9.65 -6.86 26.28
CA GLU A 250 -8.20 -6.68 26.42
C GLU A 250 -7.39 -7.78 25.73
N PHE A 251 -7.75 -9.06 25.94
CA PHE A 251 -7.08 -10.20 25.32
C PHE A 251 -7.39 -10.34 23.84
N ARG A 252 -8.67 -10.12 23.47
CA ARG A 252 -9.12 -10.20 22.07
C ARG A 252 -8.44 -9.13 21.20
N VAL A 253 -8.15 -7.95 21.76
CA VAL A 253 -7.40 -6.89 21.07
C VAL A 253 -5.94 -7.28 20.87
N LEU A 254 -5.28 -7.86 21.88
CA LEU A 254 -3.89 -8.33 21.74
C LEU A 254 -3.75 -9.43 20.67
N GLU A 255 -4.70 -10.37 20.63
CA GLU A 255 -4.76 -11.40 19.57
C GLU A 255 -5.01 -10.76 18.19
N ALA A 256 -5.94 -9.81 18.10
CA ALA A 256 -6.22 -9.10 16.86
C ALA A 256 -5.00 -8.30 16.37
N ASP A 257 -4.26 -7.64 17.25
CA ASP A 257 -3.06 -6.87 16.93
C ASP A 257 -1.93 -7.76 16.39
N TYR A 258 -1.77 -8.95 16.97
CA TYR A 258 -0.86 -9.96 16.44
C TYR A 258 -1.32 -10.43 15.04
N LEU A 259 -2.59 -10.84 14.90
CA LEU A 259 -3.12 -11.32 13.62
C LEU A 259 -3.11 -10.26 12.52
N ASN A 260 -3.28 -8.98 12.87
CA ASN A 260 -3.18 -7.85 11.94
C ASN A 260 -1.74 -7.67 11.44
N GLN A 261 -0.74 -7.86 12.31
CA GLN A 261 0.68 -7.83 11.94
C GLN A 261 1.08 -9.02 11.04
N VAL A 262 0.49 -10.20 11.27
CA VAL A 262 0.75 -11.40 10.46
C VAL A 262 0.11 -11.29 9.06
N ASN A 263 -1.15 -10.84 8.99
CA ASN A 263 -1.93 -10.85 7.75
C ASN A 263 -1.89 -9.52 6.98
N GLY A 264 -1.24 -8.49 7.52
CA GLY A 264 -1.23 -7.13 6.94
C GLY A 264 -2.62 -6.50 6.88
N ARG A 265 -3.52 -6.86 7.80
CA ARG A 265 -4.89 -6.35 7.84
C ARG A 265 -4.90 -4.97 8.51
N THR A 266 -5.67 -4.05 7.93
CA THR A 266 -5.88 -2.69 8.47
C THR A 266 -7.08 -2.60 9.40
N GLN A 267 -7.93 -3.63 9.48
CA GLN A 267 -9.14 -3.64 10.29
C GLN A 267 -9.50 -5.06 10.76
N THR A 268 -9.87 -5.19 12.03
CA THR A 268 -10.38 -6.42 12.63
C THR A 268 -11.87 -6.61 12.24
N PRO A 269 -12.31 -7.82 11.85
CA PRO A 269 -13.73 -8.08 11.59
C PRO A 269 -14.60 -7.77 12.81
N ASP A 270 -15.83 -7.29 12.57
CA ASP A 270 -16.78 -7.10 13.66
C ASP A 270 -17.16 -8.45 14.31
N ARG A 271 -17.59 -8.39 15.58
CA ARG A 271 -17.90 -9.58 16.36
C ARG A 271 -18.97 -10.46 15.71
N ALA A 272 -19.99 -9.86 15.09
CA ALA A 272 -21.06 -10.64 14.47
C ALA A 272 -20.55 -11.45 13.26
N SER A 273 -19.61 -10.90 12.49
CA SER A 273 -18.93 -11.60 11.40
C SER A 273 -18.04 -12.75 11.90
N LYS A 274 -17.28 -12.54 12.99
CA LYS A 274 -16.48 -13.60 13.63
C LYS A 274 -17.38 -14.73 14.15
N CYS A 275 -18.43 -14.39 14.88
CA CYS A 275 -19.39 -15.36 15.41
C CYS A 275 -20.12 -16.14 14.33
N LEU A 276 -20.42 -15.50 13.19
CA LEU A 276 -21.00 -16.20 12.04
C LEU A 276 -20.03 -17.26 11.49
N THR A 277 -18.74 -16.92 11.38
CA THR A 277 -17.70 -17.86 10.94
C THR A 277 -17.56 -19.02 11.92
N ASP A 278 -17.57 -18.74 13.22
CA ASP A 278 -17.49 -19.77 14.25
C ASP A 278 -18.70 -20.71 14.20
N VAL A 279 -19.92 -20.16 14.05
CA VAL A 279 -21.15 -20.94 13.85
C VAL A 279 -21.08 -21.83 12.60
N MET A 280 -20.58 -21.32 11.48
CA MET A 280 -20.47 -22.08 10.24
C MET A 280 -19.54 -23.28 10.38
N LYS A 281 -18.46 -23.16 11.16
CA LYS A 281 -17.53 -24.26 11.48
C LYS A 281 -18.13 -25.22 12.50
N ALA A 282 -18.83 -24.68 13.48
CA ALA A 282 -19.41 -25.40 14.60
C ALA A 282 -20.61 -26.28 14.21
N PHE A 283 -21.49 -25.75 13.36
CA PHE A 283 -22.78 -26.36 13.02
C PHE A 283 -22.97 -26.53 11.50
N PRO A 284 -22.04 -27.17 10.77
CA PRO A 284 -22.07 -27.22 9.31
C PRO A 284 -23.38 -27.83 8.76
N ILE A 285 -23.89 -28.91 9.37
CA ILE A 285 -25.16 -29.54 8.99
C ILE A 285 -26.35 -28.58 9.21
N ALA A 286 -26.47 -27.99 10.40
CA ALA A 286 -27.65 -27.20 10.75
C ALA A 286 -27.69 -25.88 9.96
N VAL A 287 -26.54 -25.22 9.77
CA VAL A 287 -26.42 -24.04 8.91
C VAL A 287 -26.79 -24.39 7.47
N SER A 288 -26.29 -25.53 6.96
CA SER A 288 -26.58 -25.99 5.58
C SER A 288 -28.04 -26.31 5.37
N ALA A 289 -28.69 -27.01 6.31
CA ALA A 289 -30.12 -27.27 6.27
C ALA A 289 -30.92 -25.96 6.24
N MET A 290 -30.59 -25.01 7.13
CA MET A 290 -31.23 -23.69 7.12
C MET A 290 -31.06 -22.98 5.77
N TYR A 291 -29.83 -22.90 5.25
CA TYR A 291 -29.54 -22.18 4.01
C TYR A 291 -30.24 -22.77 2.79
N VAL A 292 -30.11 -24.09 2.60
CA VAL A 292 -30.68 -24.80 1.44
C VAL A 292 -32.20 -24.67 1.40
N ARG A 293 -32.88 -24.87 2.54
CA ARG A 293 -34.35 -24.81 2.63
C ARG A 293 -34.92 -23.44 2.25
N GLU A 294 -34.17 -22.37 2.49
CA GLU A 294 -34.61 -21.00 2.19
C GLU A 294 -34.10 -20.48 0.84
N ASN A 295 -32.94 -20.92 0.35
CA ASN A 295 -32.21 -20.23 -0.72
C ASN A 295 -31.84 -21.11 -1.92
N PHE A 296 -32.08 -22.43 -1.89
CA PHE A 296 -31.67 -23.34 -2.97
C PHE A 296 -32.86 -23.99 -3.68
N ASP A 297 -32.91 -23.84 -5.00
CA ASP A 297 -33.94 -24.44 -5.85
C ASP A 297 -33.43 -25.75 -6.48
N GLN A 298 -34.25 -26.80 -6.43
CA GLN A 298 -33.90 -28.12 -6.97
C GLN A 298 -33.52 -28.08 -8.46
N SER A 299 -34.09 -27.16 -9.25
CA SER A 299 -33.76 -27.03 -10.67
C SER A 299 -32.33 -26.58 -10.95
N ILE A 300 -31.68 -25.88 -10.00
CA ILE A 300 -30.26 -25.52 -10.09
C ILE A 300 -29.40 -26.79 -10.04
N LYS A 301 -29.76 -27.76 -9.20
CA LYS A 301 -29.07 -29.06 -9.09
C LYS A 301 -29.13 -29.81 -10.42
N ASP A 302 -30.26 -29.78 -11.11
CA ASP A 302 -30.43 -30.45 -12.40
C ASP A 302 -29.60 -29.80 -13.51
N ASP A 303 -29.67 -28.46 -13.63
CA ASP A 303 -28.95 -27.72 -14.68
C ASP A 303 -27.42 -27.86 -14.54
N VAL A 304 -26.89 -27.75 -13.32
CA VAL A 304 -25.45 -27.92 -13.06
C VAL A 304 -25.02 -29.36 -13.29
N SER A 305 -25.86 -30.35 -12.94
CA SER A 305 -25.57 -31.76 -13.21
C SER A 305 -25.45 -32.05 -14.71
N GLU A 306 -26.21 -31.34 -15.55
CA GLU A 306 -26.05 -31.43 -17.02
C GLU A 306 -24.66 -30.95 -17.45
N ILE A 307 -24.21 -29.79 -16.94
CA ILE A 307 -22.88 -29.22 -17.23
C ILE A 307 -21.78 -30.22 -16.81
N VAL A 308 -21.88 -30.80 -15.61
CA VAL A 308 -20.95 -31.83 -15.13
C VAL A 308 -20.91 -33.02 -16.09
N SER A 309 -22.06 -33.55 -16.48
CA SER A 309 -22.16 -34.68 -17.42
C SER A 309 -21.49 -34.34 -18.76
N ASN A 310 -21.71 -33.13 -19.28
CA ASN A 310 -21.13 -32.68 -20.54
C ASN A 310 -19.61 -32.54 -20.46
N ILE A 311 -19.08 -32.03 -19.34
CA ILE A 311 -17.64 -31.96 -19.09
C ILE A 311 -17.02 -33.34 -18.96
N LYS A 312 -17.61 -34.26 -18.17
CA LYS A 312 -17.13 -35.66 -18.07
C LYS A 312 -17.09 -36.34 -19.43
N LYS A 313 -18.13 -36.18 -20.27
CA LYS A 313 -18.15 -36.70 -21.65
C LYS A 313 -17.02 -36.12 -22.48
N GLN A 314 -16.76 -34.82 -22.37
CA GLN A 314 -15.68 -34.18 -23.12
C GLN A 314 -14.29 -34.61 -22.62
N THR A 315 -14.10 -34.78 -21.31
CA THR A 315 -12.86 -35.32 -20.73
C THR A 315 -12.62 -36.74 -21.21
N LYS A 316 -13.65 -37.60 -21.29
CA LYS A 316 -13.54 -38.94 -21.89
C LYS A 316 -13.04 -38.87 -23.34
N ARG A 317 -13.62 -38.00 -24.17
CA ARG A 317 -13.19 -37.80 -25.56
C ARG A 317 -11.75 -37.29 -25.66
N ASN A 318 -11.33 -36.45 -24.71
CA ASN A 318 -9.93 -35.99 -24.63
C ASN A 318 -9.01 -37.18 -24.30
N LEU A 319 -9.35 -38.00 -23.30
CA LEU A 319 -8.62 -39.22 -22.93
C LEU A 319 -8.56 -40.24 -24.08
N GLU A 320 -9.58 -40.33 -24.93
CA GLU A 320 -9.57 -41.21 -26.10
C GLU A 320 -8.58 -40.75 -27.19
N LYS A 321 -8.30 -39.44 -27.27
CA LYS A 321 -7.50 -38.83 -28.36
C LYS A 321 -6.03 -38.57 -28.02
N ILE A 322 -5.64 -38.54 -26.75
CA ILE A 322 -4.25 -38.24 -26.37
C ILE A 322 -3.29 -39.31 -26.88
N SER A 323 -2.22 -38.92 -27.58
CA SER A 323 -1.31 -39.89 -28.23
C SER A 323 -0.24 -40.48 -27.31
N TRP A 324 0.03 -39.85 -26.16
CA TRP A 324 1.14 -40.20 -25.26
C TRP A 324 0.79 -41.24 -24.18
N MET A 325 -0.49 -41.60 -24.04
CA MET A 325 -0.97 -42.58 -23.07
C MET A 325 -1.16 -43.94 -23.72
N ASP A 326 -0.61 -45.01 -23.11
CA ASP A 326 -0.81 -46.37 -23.61
C ASP A 326 -2.26 -46.85 -23.44
N ASP A 327 -2.69 -47.83 -24.25
CA ASP A 327 -4.07 -48.29 -24.31
C ASP A 327 -4.62 -48.84 -22.98
N GLN A 328 -3.77 -49.49 -22.17
CA GLN A 328 -4.20 -50.05 -20.89
C GLN A 328 -4.40 -48.97 -19.84
N THR A 329 -3.46 -48.01 -19.75
CA THR A 329 -3.60 -46.85 -18.88
C THR A 329 -4.80 -46.00 -19.32
N ARG A 330 -4.99 -45.81 -20.63
CA ARG A 330 -6.15 -45.08 -21.19
C ARG A 330 -7.47 -45.71 -20.80
N LYS A 331 -7.62 -47.03 -20.96
CA LYS A 331 -8.82 -47.75 -20.55
C LYS A 331 -9.09 -47.55 -19.05
N SER A 332 -8.06 -47.68 -18.22
CA SER A 332 -8.18 -47.51 -16.76
C SER A 332 -8.54 -46.09 -16.36
N ALA A 333 -8.01 -45.07 -17.06
CA ALA A 333 -8.35 -43.68 -16.86
C ALA A 333 -9.83 -43.38 -17.21
N ILE A 334 -10.33 -43.97 -18.31
CA ILE A 334 -11.74 -43.87 -18.69
C ILE A 334 -12.63 -44.56 -17.66
N GLU A 335 -12.29 -45.77 -17.22
CA GLU A 335 -13.04 -46.48 -16.16
C GLU A 335 -13.07 -45.65 -14.86
N LYS A 336 -11.97 -44.98 -14.52
CA LYS A 336 -11.90 -44.08 -13.36
C LYS A 336 -12.82 -42.87 -13.51
N LEU A 337 -12.81 -42.22 -14.67
CA LEU A 337 -13.69 -41.09 -14.97
C LEU A 337 -15.17 -41.49 -14.92
N GLU A 338 -15.51 -42.67 -15.43
CA GLU A 338 -16.88 -43.20 -15.42
C GLU A 338 -17.34 -43.53 -14.00
N ALA A 339 -16.46 -44.12 -13.19
CA ALA A 339 -16.71 -44.41 -11.78
C ALA A 339 -16.72 -43.16 -10.88
N MET A 340 -16.35 -41.98 -11.40
CA MET A 340 -16.25 -40.77 -10.61
C MET A 340 -17.63 -40.32 -10.08
N GLY A 341 -17.76 -40.25 -8.75
CA GLY A 341 -18.94 -39.74 -8.07
C GLY A 341 -19.15 -38.24 -8.29
N VAL A 342 -20.40 -37.79 -8.24
CA VAL A 342 -20.77 -36.38 -8.46
C VAL A 342 -21.83 -36.01 -7.44
N THR A 343 -21.55 -34.99 -6.63
CA THR A 343 -22.51 -34.41 -5.69
C THR A 343 -22.70 -32.93 -6.04
N VAL A 344 -23.95 -32.52 -6.29
CA VAL A 344 -24.30 -31.14 -6.66
C VAL A 344 -25.33 -30.57 -5.69
N GLY A 345 -25.10 -29.36 -5.20
CA GLY A 345 -25.96 -28.63 -4.29
C GLY A 345 -25.87 -29.14 -2.87
N HIS A 346 -26.67 -30.14 -2.53
CA HIS A 346 -26.81 -30.63 -1.17
C HIS A 346 -27.27 -32.09 -1.12
N ALA A 347 -27.03 -32.73 0.02
CA ALA A 347 -27.63 -34.02 0.37
C ALA A 347 -29.12 -33.86 0.68
N ASP A 348 -29.93 -34.82 0.30
CA ASP A 348 -31.38 -34.75 0.43
C ASP A 348 -31.81 -34.78 1.91
N GLU A 349 -31.03 -35.46 2.77
CA GLU A 349 -31.25 -35.57 4.21
C GLU A 349 -31.20 -34.23 4.96
N LEU A 350 -30.61 -33.18 4.36
CA LEU A 350 -30.65 -31.82 4.94
C LEU A 350 -32.08 -31.24 4.94
N MET A 351 -32.99 -31.81 4.15
CA MET A 351 -34.41 -31.47 4.14
C MET A 351 -35.23 -32.24 5.20
N GLU A 352 -34.63 -33.22 5.88
CA GLU A 352 -35.29 -34.06 6.88
C GLU A 352 -34.96 -33.61 8.32
N ASP A 353 -35.96 -33.10 9.05
CA ASP A 353 -35.78 -32.58 10.42
C ASP A 353 -35.24 -33.63 11.39
N ASP A 354 -35.76 -34.86 11.35
CA ASP A 354 -35.34 -35.95 12.24
C ASP A 354 -33.85 -36.33 12.06
N LYS A 355 -33.32 -36.20 10.83
CA LYS A 355 -31.92 -36.49 10.52
C LYS A 355 -31.00 -35.42 11.07
N VAL A 356 -31.38 -34.15 10.86
CA VAL A 356 -30.61 -32.98 11.32
C VAL A 356 -30.60 -32.91 12.85
N ASP A 357 -31.75 -33.07 13.50
CA ASP A 357 -31.84 -33.08 14.97
C ASP A 357 -31.17 -34.33 15.57
N GLY A 358 -31.32 -35.47 14.91
CA GLY A 358 -30.72 -36.73 15.34
C GLY A 358 -29.18 -36.69 15.41
N TYR A 359 -28.52 -35.94 14.51
CA TYR A 359 -27.06 -35.76 14.55
C TYR A 359 -26.63 -35.01 15.81
N TYR A 360 -27.26 -33.89 16.14
CA TYR A 360 -26.88 -33.04 17.27
C TYR A 360 -27.53 -33.44 18.59
N LYS A 361 -28.16 -34.62 18.71
CA LYS A 361 -28.98 -34.98 19.88
C LYS A 361 -28.20 -34.91 21.21
N ASP A 362 -26.96 -35.37 21.21
CA ASP A 362 -26.10 -35.50 22.41
C ASP A 362 -25.31 -34.21 22.71
N LEU A 363 -25.36 -33.21 21.82
CA LEU A 363 -24.69 -31.91 22.01
C LEU A 363 -25.45 -31.03 23.00
N VAL A 364 -24.74 -30.47 23.97
CA VAL A 364 -25.27 -29.50 24.95
C VAL A 364 -24.62 -28.14 24.75
N ILE A 365 -25.44 -27.11 24.50
CA ILE A 365 -25.02 -25.71 24.43
C ILE A 365 -25.52 -25.00 25.69
N ASN A 366 -24.62 -24.34 26.40
CA ASN A 366 -24.88 -23.73 27.69
C ASN A 366 -25.26 -22.25 27.49
N PRO A 367 -26.54 -21.85 27.65
CA PRO A 367 -26.91 -20.45 27.49
C PRO A 367 -26.14 -19.56 28.49
N GLY A 368 -25.60 -18.45 28.01
CA GLY A 368 -24.85 -17.50 28.83
C GLY A 368 -23.38 -17.86 29.08
N SER A 369 -22.82 -18.89 28.42
CA SER A 369 -21.38 -19.12 28.45
C SER A 369 -20.85 -19.59 27.10
N TYR A 370 -20.06 -18.72 26.45
CA TYR A 370 -19.48 -19.00 25.13
C TYR A 370 -18.40 -20.08 25.20
N LEU A 371 -17.43 -19.94 26.11
CA LEU A 371 -16.33 -20.88 26.33
C LEU A 371 -16.82 -22.32 26.53
N HIS A 372 -17.71 -22.55 27.51
CA HIS A 372 -18.22 -23.90 27.80
C HIS A 372 -19.02 -24.49 26.64
N SER A 373 -19.76 -23.65 25.90
CA SER A 373 -20.53 -24.11 24.74
C SER A 373 -19.62 -24.56 23.60
N ASP A 374 -18.54 -23.83 23.35
CA ASP A 374 -17.53 -24.18 22.34
C ASP A 374 -16.75 -25.44 22.73
N PHE A 375 -16.43 -25.61 24.00
CA PHE A 375 -15.71 -26.79 24.49
C PHE A 375 -16.56 -28.06 24.46
N ASN A 376 -17.85 -27.96 24.86
CA ASN A 376 -18.80 -29.06 24.70
C ASN A 376 -18.94 -29.47 23.24
N LEU A 377 -18.99 -28.48 22.35
CA LEU A 377 -19.09 -28.70 20.92
C LEU A 377 -17.84 -29.36 20.35
N SER A 378 -16.65 -28.85 20.69
CA SER A 378 -15.37 -29.38 20.25
C SER A 378 -15.24 -30.86 20.63
N MET A 379 -15.56 -31.21 21.89
CA MET A 379 -15.57 -32.59 22.34
C MET A 379 -16.63 -33.44 21.62
N PHE A 380 -17.83 -32.92 21.41
CA PHE A 380 -18.87 -33.62 20.66
C PHE A 380 -18.41 -33.97 19.24
N LEU A 381 -17.85 -33.00 18.50
CA LEU A 381 -17.38 -33.21 17.13
C LEU A 381 -16.21 -34.22 17.07
N GLN A 382 -15.28 -34.12 18.03
CA GLN A 382 -14.17 -35.07 18.16
C GLN A 382 -14.69 -36.49 18.43
N ASN A 383 -15.65 -36.65 19.33
CA ASN A 383 -16.24 -37.94 19.64
C ASN A 383 -16.98 -38.56 18.45
N GLU A 384 -17.74 -37.76 17.70
CA GLU A 384 -18.40 -38.23 16.48
C GLU A 384 -17.39 -38.70 15.43
N ASN A 385 -16.25 -38.02 15.31
CA ASN A 385 -15.15 -38.46 14.45
C ASN A 385 -14.54 -39.78 14.93
N TYR A 386 -14.20 -39.91 16.22
CA TYR A 386 -13.57 -41.12 16.78
C TYR A 386 -14.46 -42.35 16.73
N LYS A 387 -15.78 -42.19 16.87
CA LYS A 387 -16.78 -43.25 16.65
C LYS A 387 -16.74 -43.83 15.23
N MET A 388 -16.04 -43.21 14.27
CA MET A 388 -15.84 -43.76 12.92
C MET A 388 -14.76 -44.84 12.87
N LEU A 389 -13.93 -44.97 13.91
CA LEU A 389 -12.88 -45.98 13.97
C LEU A 389 -13.47 -47.39 13.82
N ARG A 390 -12.78 -48.25 13.04
CA ARG A 390 -13.19 -49.63 12.68
C ARG A 390 -14.50 -49.77 11.90
N LYS A 391 -15.28 -48.70 11.71
CA LYS A 391 -16.48 -48.74 10.86
C LYS A 391 -16.06 -48.88 9.39
N HIS A 392 -16.68 -49.81 8.68
CA HIS A 392 -16.58 -49.85 7.23
C HIS A 392 -17.40 -48.68 6.68
N LEU A 393 -16.74 -47.66 6.14
CA LEU A 393 -17.43 -46.45 5.73
C LEU A 393 -18.18 -46.65 4.42
N ASN A 394 -19.44 -46.23 4.43
CA ASN A 394 -20.16 -45.91 3.21
C ASN A 394 -19.74 -44.51 2.77
N LEU A 395 -18.95 -44.43 1.71
CA LEU A 395 -18.44 -43.16 1.18
C LEU A 395 -19.55 -42.25 0.61
N SER A 396 -20.77 -42.77 0.45
CA SER A 396 -21.96 -42.01 0.05
C SER A 396 -22.81 -41.56 1.25
N ASN A 397 -22.31 -41.65 2.48
CA ASN A 397 -23.05 -41.17 3.66
C ASN A 397 -23.22 -39.64 3.58
N TRP A 398 -24.47 -39.18 3.71
CA TRP A 398 -24.85 -37.77 3.61
C TRP A 398 -24.11 -36.85 4.59
N THR A 399 -23.70 -37.35 5.76
CA THR A 399 -22.92 -36.56 6.73
C THR A 399 -21.53 -36.20 6.20
N MET A 400 -21.01 -36.93 5.21
CA MET A 400 -19.78 -36.55 4.51
C MET A 400 -19.98 -35.45 3.47
N HIS A 401 -21.23 -35.08 3.18
CA HIS A 401 -21.66 -34.03 2.25
C HIS A 401 -22.41 -32.91 2.99
N GLN A 402 -22.13 -32.77 4.29
CA GLN A 402 -22.90 -31.96 5.23
C GLN A 402 -22.82 -30.43 5.03
N SER A 403 -21.75 -29.95 4.39
CA SER A 403 -21.45 -28.52 4.32
C SER A 403 -21.89 -27.91 2.99
N ALA A 404 -23.20 -27.76 2.79
CA ALA A 404 -23.76 -27.19 1.57
C ALA A 404 -23.54 -25.67 1.44
N VAL A 405 -23.20 -24.95 2.50
CA VAL A 405 -22.99 -23.49 2.51
C VAL A 405 -21.58 -23.03 2.10
N ILE A 406 -20.64 -23.96 1.93
CA ILE A 406 -19.27 -23.64 1.54
C ILE A 406 -19.27 -23.08 0.11
N ILE A 407 -18.46 -22.04 -0.12
CA ILE A 407 -18.32 -21.37 -1.41
C ILE A 407 -17.09 -21.86 -2.18
N ASN A 408 -16.86 -23.18 -2.17
CA ASN A 408 -15.77 -23.81 -2.90
C ASN A 408 -16.17 -25.20 -3.40
N ALA A 409 -15.81 -25.51 -4.64
CA ALA A 409 -15.88 -26.87 -5.17
C ALA A 409 -14.56 -27.61 -4.89
N TYR A 410 -14.59 -28.94 -4.83
CA TYR A 410 -13.37 -29.73 -4.59
C TYR A 410 -13.51 -31.19 -5.02
N TYR A 411 -12.38 -31.84 -5.34
CA TYR A 411 -12.27 -33.25 -5.68
C TYR A 411 -11.74 -34.08 -4.50
N MET A 412 -12.49 -35.10 -4.10
CA MET A 412 -12.12 -36.04 -3.04
C MET A 412 -11.38 -37.27 -3.61
N LEU A 413 -10.04 -37.30 -3.47
CA LEU A 413 -9.17 -38.37 -3.96
C LEU A 413 -9.61 -39.78 -3.56
N GLN A 414 -9.89 -40.00 -2.27
CA GLN A 414 -10.22 -41.31 -1.70
C GLN A 414 -11.63 -41.79 -2.04
N LYS A 415 -12.51 -40.90 -2.49
CA LYS A 415 -13.85 -41.25 -3.00
C LYS A 415 -13.91 -41.34 -4.51
N ASN A 416 -12.91 -40.78 -5.22
CA ASN A 416 -13.00 -40.49 -6.64
C ASN A 416 -14.30 -39.73 -6.93
N SER A 417 -14.57 -38.63 -6.21
CA SER A 417 -15.79 -37.82 -6.38
C SER A 417 -15.51 -36.32 -6.45
N ILE A 418 -16.34 -35.60 -7.20
CA ILE A 418 -16.39 -34.13 -7.17
C ILE A 418 -17.57 -33.66 -6.31
N GLU A 419 -17.35 -32.62 -5.53
CA GLU A 419 -18.33 -32.03 -4.62
C GLU A 419 -18.55 -30.56 -5.01
N ILE A 420 -19.80 -30.18 -5.30
CA ILE A 420 -20.17 -28.82 -5.72
C ILE A 420 -21.29 -28.33 -4.79
N PRO A 421 -20.97 -27.65 -3.67
CA PRO A 421 -21.96 -27.25 -2.67
C PRO A 421 -22.94 -26.16 -3.14
N ALA A 422 -24.13 -26.11 -2.56
CA ALA A 422 -25.21 -25.18 -2.90
C ALA A 422 -24.80 -23.71 -2.78
N GLY A 423 -24.02 -23.36 -1.75
CA GLY A 423 -23.50 -22.01 -1.51
C GLY A 423 -22.61 -21.51 -2.64
N PHE A 424 -22.02 -22.41 -3.43
CA PHE A 424 -21.21 -22.08 -4.60
C PHE A 424 -22.04 -21.85 -5.87
N LEU A 425 -23.30 -22.33 -5.91
CA LEU A 425 -24.16 -22.34 -7.09
C LEU A 425 -25.04 -21.07 -7.20
N GLN A 426 -24.43 -19.89 -7.07
CA GLN A 426 -25.14 -18.62 -7.08
C GLN A 426 -24.34 -17.49 -7.73
N GLY A 427 -25.03 -16.41 -8.09
CA GLY A 427 -24.44 -15.14 -8.49
C GLY A 427 -23.60 -15.22 -9.77
N THR A 428 -22.36 -14.74 -9.72
CA THR A 428 -21.45 -14.71 -10.88
C THR A 428 -20.99 -16.10 -11.33
N PHE A 429 -21.01 -17.10 -10.43
CA PHE A 429 -20.57 -18.46 -10.74
C PHE A 429 -21.62 -19.24 -11.54
N PHE A 430 -22.91 -19.14 -11.18
CA PHE A 430 -24.00 -19.80 -11.90
C PHE A 430 -25.32 -19.03 -11.82
N GLN A 431 -26.04 -18.91 -12.94
CA GLN A 431 -27.44 -18.49 -13.01
C GLN A 431 -28.15 -19.26 -14.11
N ARG A 432 -29.42 -19.58 -13.89
CA ARG A 432 -30.24 -20.37 -14.81
C ARG A 432 -30.65 -19.60 -16.06
N ASP A 433 -30.94 -18.32 -15.90
CA ASP A 433 -31.54 -17.42 -16.90
C ASP A 433 -30.51 -16.67 -17.76
N ARG A 434 -29.21 -17.02 -17.66
CA ARG A 434 -28.14 -16.44 -18.48
C ARG A 434 -27.61 -17.42 -19.54
N PRO A 435 -26.95 -16.92 -20.60
CA PRO A 435 -26.37 -17.77 -21.63
C PRO A 435 -25.37 -18.80 -21.09
N GLN A 436 -25.34 -19.98 -21.69
CA GLN A 436 -24.50 -21.08 -21.24
C GLN A 436 -23.01 -20.80 -21.42
N TYR A 437 -22.57 -19.95 -22.36
CA TYR A 437 -21.15 -19.58 -22.39
C TYR A 437 -20.65 -18.95 -21.08
N LEU A 438 -21.50 -18.24 -20.32
CA LEU A 438 -21.15 -17.69 -19.01
C LEU A 438 -21.10 -18.79 -17.94
N ASN A 439 -22.09 -19.70 -17.95
CA ASN A 439 -22.13 -20.83 -17.03
C ASN A 439 -20.96 -21.81 -17.26
N TYR A 440 -20.66 -22.13 -18.51
CA TYR A 440 -19.50 -22.95 -18.86
C TYR A 440 -18.17 -22.22 -18.62
N GLY A 441 -18.12 -20.90 -18.82
CA GLY A 441 -16.94 -20.09 -18.56
C GLY A 441 -16.62 -20.00 -17.06
N ALA A 442 -17.58 -19.66 -16.21
CA ALA A 442 -17.37 -19.61 -14.76
C ALA A 442 -17.46 -21.00 -14.12
N MET A 443 -18.66 -21.55 -13.95
CA MET A 443 -18.86 -22.86 -13.29
C MET A 443 -18.22 -24.02 -14.05
N GLY A 444 -18.30 -24.02 -15.38
CA GLY A 444 -17.78 -25.14 -16.18
C GLY A 444 -16.26 -25.29 -16.07
N THR A 445 -15.50 -24.20 -16.00
CA THR A 445 -14.04 -24.28 -15.86
C THR A 445 -13.64 -24.84 -14.49
N ILE A 446 -14.34 -24.46 -13.43
CA ILE A 446 -14.17 -25.01 -12.08
C ILE A 446 -14.53 -26.51 -12.04
N ILE A 447 -15.67 -26.91 -12.61
CA ILE A 447 -16.03 -28.34 -12.72
C ILE A 447 -14.96 -29.10 -13.51
N GLY A 448 -14.46 -28.53 -14.61
CA GLY A 448 -13.39 -29.10 -15.39
C GLY A 448 -12.09 -29.26 -14.59
N HIS A 449 -11.77 -28.29 -13.74
CA HIS A 449 -10.63 -28.30 -12.84
C HIS A 449 -10.75 -29.48 -11.87
N GLU A 450 -11.89 -29.61 -11.18
CA GLU A 450 -12.14 -30.73 -10.25
C GLU A 450 -12.10 -32.11 -10.93
N VAL A 451 -12.64 -32.22 -12.15
CA VAL A 451 -12.55 -33.46 -12.93
C VAL A 451 -11.10 -33.77 -13.32
N THR A 452 -10.28 -32.75 -13.55
CA THR A 452 -8.88 -32.92 -13.96
C THR A 452 -8.01 -33.39 -12.80
N HIS A 453 -8.30 -33.00 -11.55
CA HIS A 453 -7.60 -33.52 -10.36
C HIS A 453 -7.58 -35.04 -10.27
N ALA A 454 -8.55 -35.75 -10.86
CA ALA A 454 -8.51 -37.21 -10.94
C ALA A 454 -7.29 -37.78 -11.69
N PHE A 455 -6.61 -36.97 -12.51
CA PHE A 455 -5.51 -37.37 -13.39
C PHE A 455 -4.25 -36.52 -13.26
N ASP A 456 -4.23 -35.54 -12.35
CA ASP A 456 -3.08 -34.68 -12.10
C ASP A 456 -1.93 -35.44 -11.40
N SER A 457 -0.90 -34.71 -10.96
CA SER A 457 0.27 -35.27 -10.28
C SER A 457 -0.07 -36.10 -9.03
N ASN A 458 -1.20 -35.83 -8.37
CA ASN A 458 -1.67 -36.53 -7.18
C ASN A 458 -2.74 -37.57 -7.48
N GLY A 459 -3.81 -37.20 -8.19
CA GLY A 459 -4.93 -38.07 -8.49
C GLY A 459 -4.57 -39.27 -9.35
N ARG A 460 -3.56 -39.16 -10.23
CA ARG A 460 -3.07 -40.31 -11.03
C ARG A 460 -2.66 -41.51 -10.16
N LYS A 461 -2.29 -41.29 -8.90
CA LYS A 461 -1.82 -42.32 -7.96
C LYS A 461 -2.96 -43.10 -7.32
N PHE A 462 -4.20 -42.65 -7.48
CA PHE A 462 -5.39 -43.28 -6.93
C PHE A 462 -6.17 -43.98 -8.05
N ASP A 463 -6.63 -45.21 -7.79
CA ASP A 463 -7.45 -45.97 -8.74
C ASP A 463 -8.92 -45.49 -8.75
N LYS A 464 -9.78 -46.17 -9.50
CA LYS A 464 -11.21 -45.83 -9.62
C LYS A 464 -12.02 -45.94 -8.33
N ASN A 465 -11.51 -46.69 -7.35
CA ASN A 465 -12.13 -46.83 -6.03
C ASN A 465 -11.45 -45.91 -5.00
N GLY A 466 -10.58 -45.01 -5.45
CA GLY A 466 -9.86 -44.08 -4.61
C GLY A 466 -8.77 -44.73 -3.77
N ASN A 467 -8.24 -45.91 -4.14
CA ASN A 467 -7.10 -46.52 -3.43
C ASN A 467 -5.77 -46.09 -4.05
N LEU A 468 -4.78 -45.78 -3.21
CA LEU A 468 -3.41 -45.50 -3.60
C LEU A 468 -2.79 -46.75 -4.23
N LYS A 469 -2.61 -46.69 -5.55
CA LYS A 469 -2.12 -47.80 -6.38
C LYS A 469 -1.43 -47.24 -7.61
N ASN A 470 -0.21 -47.68 -7.91
CA ASN A 470 0.40 -47.36 -9.20
C ASN A 470 -0.23 -48.22 -10.30
N TRP A 471 -1.12 -47.65 -11.09
CA TRP A 471 -1.82 -48.32 -12.19
C TRP A 471 -1.40 -47.81 -13.58
N TRP A 472 -0.47 -46.84 -13.65
CA TRP A 472 0.07 -46.31 -14.90
C TRP A 472 1.28 -47.14 -15.33
N LYS A 473 1.44 -47.37 -16.64
CA LYS A 473 2.69 -47.95 -17.15
C LYS A 473 3.81 -46.92 -17.12
N SER A 474 5.03 -47.41 -16.91
CA SER A 474 6.24 -46.58 -16.79
C SER A 474 6.46 -45.61 -17.95
N ASN A 475 6.13 -46.01 -19.19
CA ASN A 475 6.25 -45.12 -20.36
C ASN A 475 5.24 -43.96 -20.31
N THR A 476 3.98 -44.23 -19.96
CA THR A 476 2.94 -43.19 -19.81
C THR A 476 3.28 -42.24 -18.65
N GLU A 477 3.75 -42.78 -17.53
CA GLU A 477 4.21 -41.97 -16.39
C GLU A 477 5.36 -41.04 -16.79
N LYS A 478 6.36 -41.56 -17.52
CA LYS A 478 7.49 -40.75 -17.99
C LYS A 478 7.05 -39.60 -18.90
N GLU A 479 6.15 -39.85 -19.85
CA GLU A 479 5.65 -38.82 -20.75
C GLU A 479 4.78 -37.78 -20.03
N PHE A 480 4.01 -38.19 -19.02
CA PHE A 480 3.26 -37.26 -18.19
C PHE A 480 4.17 -36.36 -17.37
N LEU A 481 5.17 -36.92 -16.68
CA LEU A 481 6.11 -36.15 -15.88
C LEU A 481 6.88 -35.14 -16.75
N LYS A 482 7.26 -35.51 -17.98
CA LYS A 482 7.85 -34.59 -18.95
C LYS A 482 6.92 -33.42 -19.31
N LYS A 483 5.62 -33.66 -19.42
CA LYS A 483 4.62 -32.61 -19.71
C LYS A 483 4.32 -31.75 -18.48
N ALA A 484 4.24 -32.35 -17.29
CA ALA A 484 4.11 -31.64 -16.03
C ALA A 484 5.30 -30.69 -15.81
N GLN A 485 6.52 -31.12 -16.15
CA GLN A 485 7.71 -30.27 -16.10
C GLN A 485 7.56 -28.98 -16.91
N CYS A 486 6.91 -29.03 -18.08
CA CYS A 486 6.65 -27.82 -18.87
C CYS A 486 5.77 -26.80 -18.12
N ILE A 487 4.80 -27.27 -17.34
CA ILE A 487 3.94 -26.42 -16.51
C ILE A 487 4.74 -25.87 -15.32
N ILE A 488 5.56 -26.71 -14.69
CA ILE A 488 6.46 -26.29 -13.61
C ILE A 488 7.39 -25.17 -14.09
N ASP A 489 8.05 -25.35 -15.24
CA ASP A 489 8.99 -24.38 -15.79
C ASP A 489 8.29 -23.07 -16.16
N GLN A 490 7.10 -23.15 -16.77
CA GLN A 490 6.30 -21.98 -17.13
C GLN A 490 5.93 -21.15 -15.90
N TYR A 491 5.32 -21.78 -14.89
CA TYR A 491 4.85 -21.05 -13.72
C TYR A 491 6.01 -20.59 -12.84
N SER A 492 7.11 -21.33 -12.77
CA SER A 492 8.32 -20.91 -12.05
C SER A 492 8.95 -19.63 -12.60
N ASN A 493 8.67 -19.30 -13.87
CA ASN A 493 9.14 -18.09 -14.51
C ASN A 493 8.27 -16.85 -14.20
N PHE A 494 7.14 -17.00 -13.52
CA PHE A 494 6.31 -15.87 -13.13
C PHE A 494 6.85 -15.18 -11.89
N THR A 495 7.06 -13.87 -11.99
CA THR A 495 7.46 -12.99 -10.87
C THR A 495 6.26 -12.18 -10.41
N ILE A 496 6.02 -12.17 -9.09
CA ILE A 496 4.95 -11.38 -8.50
C ILE A 496 5.54 -10.02 -8.12
N ASN A 497 5.33 -9.05 -9.00
CA ASN A 497 5.95 -7.73 -8.93
C ASN A 497 5.76 -7.01 -7.58
N GLN A 498 4.65 -7.27 -6.89
CA GLN A 498 4.33 -6.64 -5.60
C GLN A 498 5.25 -7.09 -4.45
N ILE A 499 5.86 -8.27 -4.54
CA ILE A 499 6.70 -8.84 -3.48
C ILE A 499 8.06 -9.37 -3.98
N GLN A 500 8.29 -9.32 -5.30
CA GLN A 500 9.53 -9.75 -5.97
C GLN A 500 9.89 -11.20 -5.68
N LEU A 501 8.88 -12.07 -5.52
CA LEU A 501 9.04 -13.50 -5.39
C LEU A 501 8.56 -14.21 -6.66
N HIS A 502 9.26 -15.28 -7.02
CA HIS A 502 8.82 -16.19 -8.07
C HIS A 502 7.76 -17.15 -7.55
N VAL A 503 6.79 -17.50 -8.40
CA VAL A 503 5.87 -18.61 -8.11
C VAL A 503 6.67 -19.90 -8.07
N ASN A 504 6.38 -20.80 -7.12
CA ASN A 504 7.00 -22.11 -7.09
C ASN A 504 6.19 -23.08 -7.97
N GLY A 505 6.63 -23.28 -9.22
CA GLY A 505 5.94 -24.13 -10.18
C GLY A 505 5.86 -25.60 -9.76
N ASP A 506 6.85 -26.11 -9.02
CA ASP A 506 6.84 -27.50 -8.53
C ASP A 506 5.76 -27.70 -7.47
N LYS A 507 5.63 -26.73 -6.56
CA LYS A 507 4.61 -26.75 -5.53
C LYS A 507 3.20 -26.57 -6.09
N THR A 508 3.05 -25.69 -7.08
CA THR A 508 1.74 -25.33 -7.67
C THR A 508 1.32 -26.24 -8.81
N GLN A 509 2.14 -27.23 -9.16
CA GLN A 509 1.96 -28.04 -10.38
C GLN A 509 0.60 -28.73 -10.49
N SER A 510 0.03 -29.22 -9.37
CA SER A 510 -1.23 -29.98 -9.38
C SER A 510 -2.39 -29.08 -9.81
N GLU A 511 -2.47 -27.90 -9.17
CA GLU A 511 -3.48 -26.87 -9.45
C GLU A 511 -3.33 -26.33 -10.86
N ASN A 512 -2.10 -26.01 -11.28
CA ASN A 512 -1.85 -25.49 -12.62
C ASN A 512 -2.24 -26.51 -13.72
N ILE A 513 -2.04 -27.82 -13.48
CA ILE A 513 -2.52 -28.88 -14.38
C ILE A 513 -4.05 -28.92 -14.40
N ALA A 514 -4.68 -28.85 -13.22
CA ALA A 514 -6.13 -28.88 -13.05
C ALA A 514 -6.80 -27.72 -13.77
N ASP A 515 -6.31 -26.49 -13.58
CA ASP A 515 -6.78 -25.29 -14.28
C ASP A 515 -6.72 -25.46 -15.80
N ASN A 516 -5.53 -25.71 -16.34
CA ASN A 516 -5.33 -25.81 -17.79
C ASN A 516 -6.17 -26.94 -18.42
N GLY A 517 -6.31 -28.07 -17.71
CA GLY A 517 -7.18 -29.17 -18.12
C GLY A 517 -8.66 -28.79 -18.06
N GLY A 518 -9.06 -28.10 -17.00
CA GLY A 518 -10.43 -27.67 -16.74
C GLY A 518 -10.94 -26.65 -17.74
N PHE A 519 -10.16 -25.61 -18.01
CA PHE A 519 -10.45 -24.61 -19.06
C PHE A 519 -10.69 -25.29 -20.41
N LYS A 520 -9.81 -26.22 -20.80
CA LYS A 520 -9.91 -26.93 -22.06
C LYS A 520 -11.15 -27.85 -22.12
N ALA A 521 -11.41 -28.60 -21.05
CA ALA A 521 -12.56 -29.51 -20.99
C ALA A 521 -13.89 -28.74 -21.05
N ALA A 522 -14.00 -27.65 -20.28
CA ALA A 522 -15.18 -26.79 -20.23
C ALA A 522 -15.48 -26.11 -21.57
N TYR A 523 -14.47 -25.50 -22.20
CA TYR A 523 -14.63 -24.82 -23.48
C TYR A 523 -15.10 -25.78 -24.57
N LEU A 524 -14.47 -26.96 -24.66
CA LEU A 524 -14.84 -27.98 -25.64
C LEU A 524 -16.22 -28.58 -25.36
N ALA A 525 -16.61 -28.73 -24.09
CA ALA A 525 -17.93 -29.20 -23.70
C ALA A 525 -19.02 -28.20 -24.11
N TYR A 526 -18.78 -26.89 -23.91
CA TYR A 526 -19.66 -25.83 -24.39
C TYR A 526 -19.81 -25.85 -25.93
N LYS A 527 -18.70 -25.97 -26.65
CA LYS A 527 -18.71 -26.06 -28.13
C LYS A 527 -19.42 -27.31 -28.66
N GLU A 528 -19.47 -28.39 -27.88
CA GLU A 528 -20.25 -29.57 -28.24
C GLU A 528 -21.73 -29.43 -27.87
N TRP A 529 -22.02 -28.84 -26.71
CA TRP A 529 -23.38 -28.61 -26.24
C TRP A 529 -24.16 -27.75 -27.25
N THR A 530 -23.57 -26.64 -27.70
CA THR A 530 -24.14 -25.77 -28.76
C THR A 530 -24.48 -26.54 -30.05
N LYS A 531 -23.60 -27.44 -30.50
CA LYS A 531 -23.87 -28.31 -31.67
C LYS A 531 -25.02 -29.27 -31.43
N THR A 532 -25.06 -29.88 -30.24
CA THR A 532 -26.04 -30.91 -29.87
C THR A 532 -27.44 -30.30 -29.72
N GLN A 533 -27.54 -29.15 -29.07
CA GLN A 533 -28.81 -28.42 -28.92
C GLN A 533 -29.27 -27.76 -30.22
N ARG A 534 -28.40 -27.69 -31.25
CA ARG A 534 -28.64 -26.92 -32.49
C ARG A 534 -28.97 -25.44 -32.21
N VAL A 535 -28.40 -24.90 -31.13
CA VAL A 535 -28.60 -23.52 -30.69
C VAL A 535 -27.30 -22.75 -30.92
N SER A 536 -27.40 -21.62 -31.61
CA SER A 536 -26.38 -20.57 -31.56
C SER A 536 -26.84 -19.57 -30.50
N GLU A 537 -26.15 -19.52 -29.35
CA GLU A 537 -26.47 -18.52 -28.33
C GLU A 537 -26.18 -17.12 -28.89
N GLY A 538 -27.09 -16.19 -28.64
CA GLY A 538 -26.91 -14.79 -29.01
C GLY A 538 -25.84 -14.11 -28.15
N CYS A 539 -25.22 -13.06 -28.70
CA CYS A 539 -24.39 -12.16 -27.90
C CYS A 539 -25.24 -11.50 -26.80
N LEU A 540 -24.65 -11.21 -25.64
CA LEU A 540 -25.34 -10.41 -24.64
C LEU A 540 -25.67 -9.03 -25.23
N PRO A 541 -26.89 -8.50 -24.99
CA PRO A 541 -27.22 -7.14 -25.39
C PRO A 541 -26.17 -6.17 -24.86
N VAL A 542 -25.79 -5.16 -25.65
CA VAL A 542 -24.82 -4.10 -25.29
C VAL A 542 -23.34 -4.52 -25.28
N LEU A 543 -23.01 -5.81 -25.16
CA LEU A 543 -21.62 -6.28 -25.19
C LEU A 543 -21.23 -6.80 -26.58
N ASN A 544 -20.21 -6.20 -27.19
CA ASN A 544 -19.73 -6.57 -28.53
C ASN A 544 -18.72 -7.74 -28.50
N TYR A 545 -19.05 -8.80 -27.78
CA TYR A 545 -18.23 -10.00 -27.65
C TYR A 545 -18.98 -11.20 -28.21
N THR A 546 -18.27 -12.08 -28.91
CA THR A 546 -18.85 -13.36 -29.33
C THR A 546 -19.10 -14.26 -28.11
N PRO A 547 -19.99 -15.25 -28.21
CA PRO A 547 -20.17 -16.26 -27.17
C PRO A 547 -18.85 -16.90 -26.71
N GLU A 548 -17.90 -17.15 -27.62
CA GLU A 548 -16.58 -17.69 -27.27
C GLU A 548 -15.72 -16.70 -26.50
N GLN A 549 -15.75 -15.41 -26.85
CA GLN A 549 -15.04 -14.38 -26.08
C GLN A 549 -15.65 -14.23 -24.69
N MET A 550 -16.99 -14.26 -24.59
CA MET A 550 -17.68 -14.18 -23.32
C MET A 550 -17.43 -15.39 -22.42
N PHE A 551 -17.21 -16.59 -22.97
CA PHE A 551 -16.74 -17.74 -22.21
C PHE A 551 -15.43 -17.41 -21.48
N TRP A 552 -14.41 -16.90 -22.20
CA TRP A 552 -13.10 -16.60 -21.62
C TRP A 552 -13.15 -15.44 -20.64
N ILE A 553 -13.95 -14.40 -20.92
CA ILE A 553 -14.16 -13.27 -20.00
C ILE A 553 -14.83 -13.75 -18.71
N SER A 554 -15.88 -14.57 -18.82
CA SER A 554 -16.58 -15.13 -17.67
C SER A 554 -15.63 -15.98 -16.82
N ALA A 555 -14.80 -16.79 -17.46
CA ALA A 555 -13.82 -17.64 -16.79
C ALA A 555 -12.73 -16.84 -16.09
N ALA A 556 -12.22 -15.74 -16.68
CA ALA A 556 -11.25 -14.87 -16.01
C ALA A 556 -11.87 -14.07 -14.85
N SER A 557 -13.14 -13.67 -14.99
CA SER A 557 -13.80 -12.80 -14.01
C SER A 557 -14.04 -13.45 -12.64
N SER A 558 -14.12 -14.78 -12.57
CA SER A 558 -14.30 -15.52 -11.31
C SER A 558 -13.05 -15.53 -10.42
N TRP A 559 -11.88 -15.18 -10.97
CA TRP A 559 -10.57 -15.23 -10.29
C TRP A 559 -10.00 -13.83 -10.01
N CYS A 560 -10.81 -12.77 -10.11
CA CYS A 560 -10.35 -11.42 -9.84
C CYS A 560 -10.29 -11.15 -8.32
N SER A 561 -9.09 -11.03 -7.75
CA SER A 561 -8.88 -10.75 -6.32
C SER A 561 -7.75 -9.72 -6.08
N LYS A 562 -7.67 -9.17 -4.86
CA LYS A 562 -6.60 -8.25 -4.42
C LYS A 562 -6.14 -8.64 -3.02
N HIS A 563 -4.83 -8.72 -2.84
CA HIS A 563 -4.21 -9.16 -1.60
C HIS A 563 -3.19 -8.13 -1.06
N SER A 564 -2.94 -8.13 0.25
CA SER A 564 -1.83 -7.38 0.86
C SER A 564 -0.49 -8.02 0.52
N SER A 565 0.60 -7.27 0.57
CA SER A 565 1.95 -7.80 0.31
C SER A 565 2.33 -8.92 1.30
N GLU A 566 1.93 -8.78 2.57
CA GLU A 566 2.12 -9.81 3.60
C GLU A 566 1.33 -11.07 3.28
N TYR A 567 0.04 -10.94 2.95
CA TYR A 567 -0.79 -12.08 2.55
C TYR A 567 -0.26 -12.75 1.28
N LEU A 568 0.22 -11.99 0.31
CA LEU A 568 0.84 -12.55 -0.92
C LEU A 568 2.12 -13.29 -0.64
N LYS A 569 2.98 -12.82 0.28
CA LYS A 569 4.18 -13.57 0.69
C LYS A 569 3.77 -14.90 1.31
N ASN A 570 2.75 -14.90 2.17
CA ASN A 570 2.22 -16.12 2.76
C ASN A 570 1.67 -17.05 1.66
N LEU A 571 0.82 -16.53 0.77
CA LEU A 571 0.22 -17.29 -0.33
C LEU A 571 1.30 -17.95 -1.21
N VAL A 572 2.31 -17.19 -1.64
CA VAL A 572 3.37 -17.67 -2.55
C VAL A 572 4.27 -18.72 -1.91
N THR A 573 4.48 -18.63 -0.59
CA THR A 573 5.38 -19.56 0.11
C THR A 573 4.67 -20.77 0.72
N SER A 574 3.39 -20.63 1.09
CA SER A 574 2.63 -21.63 1.86
C SER A 574 1.45 -22.24 1.11
N ASP A 575 0.84 -21.55 0.14
CA ASP A 575 -0.27 -22.08 -0.66
C ASP A 575 0.21 -22.96 -1.81
N VAL A 576 -0.67 -23.85 -2.27
CA VAL A 576 -0.48 -24.74 -3.43
C VAL A 576 -1.11 -24.16 -4.70
N HIS A 577 -1.95 -23.13 -4.59
CA HIS A 577 -2.49 -22.41 -5.74
C HIS A 577 -1.55 -21.29 -6.18
N SER A 578 -1.51 -21.04 -7.48
CA SER A 578 -0.83 -19.86 -8.02
C SER A 578 -1.64 -18.60 -7.66
N PRO A 579 -0.99 -17.49 -7.27
CA PRO A 579 -1.69 -16.28 -6.88
C PRO A 579 -2.36 -15.61 -8.07
N ASP A 580 -3.60 -15.16 -7.84
CA ASP A 580 -4.36 -14.39 -8.82
C ASP A 580 -3.62 -13.08 -9.16
N MET A 581 -3.39 -12.82 -10.45
CA MET A 581 -2.87 -11.54 -10.93
C MET A 581 -3.83 -10.95 -11.94
N SER A 582 -4.33 -9.74 -11.70
CA SER A 582 -5.25 -9.06 -12.62
C SER A 582 -4.82 -7.61 -12.94
N PRO A 583 -5.14 -7.10 -14.15
CA PRO A 583 -5.06 -5.67 -14.49
C PRO A 583 -6.17 -4.83 -13.83
N GLN A 584 -6.44 -5.04 -12.53
CA GLN A 584 -7.61 -4.50 -11.83
C GLN A 584 -7.65 -2.96 -11.77
N PHE A 585 -6.50 -2.29 -11.88
CA PHE A 585 -6.36 -0.86 -11.63
C PHE A 585 -7.25 -0.01 -12.54
N ILE A 586 -7.16 -0.20 -13.86
CA ILE A 586 -7.93 0.59 -14.84
C ILE A 586 -9.42 0.27 -14.73
N ARG A 587 -9.77 -1.02 -14.59
CA ARG A 587 -11.17 -1.46 -14.52
C ARG A 587 -11.91 -0.93 -13.29
N ASN A 588 -11.24 -0.84 -12.15
CA ASN A 588 -11.88 -0.44 -10.89
C ASN A 588 -12.26 1.05 -10.82
N ASN A 589 -11.80 1.87 -11.77
CA ASN A 589 -12.05 3.30 -11.79
C ASN A 589 -13.17 3.69 -12.76
N ILE A 590 -13.25 2.96 -13.87
CA ILE A 590 -14.15 3.27 -14.98
C ILE A 590 -15.60 3.14 -14.52
N ASN A 591 -16.35 4.23 -14.68
CA ASN A 591 -17.78 4.26 -14.59
C ASN A 591 -18.38 4.05 -15.99
N GLU A 592 -18.65 2.80 -16.35
CA GLU A 592 -19.22 2.46 -17.68
C GLU A 592 -20.62 3.04 -17.91
N THR A 593 -21.29 3.57 -16.87
CA THR A 593 -22.60 4.23 -17.01
C THR A 593 -22.49 5.69 -17.44
N ALA A 594 -21.32 6.32 -17.27
CA ALA A 594 -21.10 7.70 -17.67
C ALA A 594 -20.73 7.76 -19.16
N ASP A 595 -21.28 8.74 -19.89
CA ASP A 595 -20.95 8.93 -21.30
C ASP A 595 -19.57 9.61 -21.44
N PRO A 596 -18.56 8.95 -22.05
CA PRO A 596 -17.23 9.52 -22.26
C PRO A 596 -17.26 10.79 -23.11
N CYS A 597 -18.30 11.02 -23.91
CA CYS A 597 -18.45 12.19 -24.76
C CYS A 597 -19.15 13.37 -24.08
N ASN A 598 -19.70 13.15 -22.88
CA ASN A 598 -20.29 14.16 -22.01
C ASN A 598 -19.34 14.55 -20.86
N ASN A 599 -18.81 13.57 -20.14
CA ASN A 599 -17.88 13.80 -19.04
C ASN A 599 -16.85 12.67 -18.93
N PHE A 600 -15.72 12.84 -19.61
CA PHE A 600 -14.69 11.81 -19.68
C PHE A 600 -13.98 11.55 -18.34
N PHE A 601 -13.94 12.55 -17.44
CA PHE A 601 -13.44 12.37 -16.08
C PHE A 601 -14.34 11.45 -15.26
N ASP A 602 -15.66 11.66 -15.30
CA ASP A 602 -16.60 10.78 -14.60
C ASP A 602 -16.59 9.36 -15.20
N PHE A 603 -16.52 9.23 -16.53
CA PHE A 603 -16.33 7.93 -17.18
C PHE A 603 -15.07 7.21 -16.71
N THR A 604 -13.94 7.90 -16.56
CA THR A 604 -12.66 7.26 -16.21
C THR A 604 -12.49 7.07 -14.70
N CYS A 605 -12.94 8.02 -13.89
CA CYS A 605 -12.64 8.12 -12.46
C CYS A 605 -13.89 8.01 -11.55
N GLY A 606 -15.10 7.95 -12.10
CA GLY A 606 -16.34 8.05 -11.34
C GLY A 606 -16.47 7.00 -10.23
N VAL A 607 -16.04 5.76 -10.49
CA VAL A 607 -16.03 4.71 -9.46
C VAL A 607 -14.99 5.00 -8.39
N PHE A 608 -13.80 5.47 -8.77
CA PHE A 608 -12.78 5.90 -7.82
C PHE A 608 -13.31 7.01 -6.90
N VAL A 609 -13.87 8.08 -7.47
CA VAL A 609 -14.39 9.24 -6.71
C VAL A 609 -15.54 8.83 -5.77
N SER A 610 -16.40 7.91 -6.22
CA SER A 610 -17.50 7.40 -5.39
C SER A 610 -17.01 6.64 -4.15
N LYS A 611 -15.90 5.91 -4.27
CA LYS A 611 -15.32 5.09 -3.20
C LYS A 611 -14.26 5.83 -2.38
N ALA A 612 -13.64 6.87 -2.93
CA ALA A 612 -12.60 7.63 -2.27
C ALA A 612 -13.15 8.30 -1.00
N VAL A 613 -12.54 7.96 0.14
CA VAL A 613 -12.80 8.58 1.43
C VAL A 613 -11.74 9.65 1.64
N VAL A 614 -12.18 10.90 1.77
CA VAL A 614 -11.31 12.01 2.17
C VAL A 614 -11.49 12.13 3.68
N SER A 615 -10.46 11.77 4.45
CA SER A 615 -10.46 11.93 5.91
C SER A 615 -10.42 13.41 6.28
N ASP A 616 -10.84 13.74 7.50
CA ASP A 616 -10.77 15.11 8.00
C ASP A 616 -9.31 15.64 8.06
N SER A 617 -8.31 14.76 8.07
CA SER A 617 -6.87 15.11 7.95
C SER A 617 -6.36 15.52 6.59
N LYS A 618 -7.02 15.10 5.51
CA LYS A 618 -6.44 15.21 4.17
C LYS A 618 -7.29 16.15 3.32
N PRO A 619 -6.70 17.20 2.72
CA PRO A 619 -7.45 18.11 1.87
C PRO A 619 -7.92 17.42 0.57
N ALA A 620 -7.29 16.30 0.21
CA ALA A 620 -7.53 15.54 -1.00
C ALA A 620 -7.24 14.04 -0.81
N THR A 621 -7.79 13.20 -1.68
CA THR A 621 -7.38 11.80 -1.86
C THR A 621 -7.32 11.50 -3.34
N GLY A 622 -6.18 10.99 -3.80
CA GLY A 622 -5.90 10.66 -5.20
C GLY A 622 -4.71 9.72 -5.28
N TYR A 623 -4.33 9.28 -6.48
CA TYR A 623 -3.23 8.32 -6.63
C TYR A 623 -1.90 8.84 -6.13
N LEU A 624 -1.57 10.09 -6.44
CA LEU A 624 -0.30 10.69 -6.01
C LEU A 624 -0.17 10.65 -4.48
N HIS A 625 -1.23 10.96 -3.74
CA HIS A 625 -1.26 10.88 -2.27
C HIS A 625 -1.01 9.46 -1.74
N VAL A 626 -1.58 8.43 -2.39
CA VAL A 626 -1.38 7.03 -1.98
C VAL A 626 0.08 6.60 -2.20
N VAL A 627 0.67 7.02 -3.32
CA VAL A 627 2.09 6.75 -3.62
C VAL A 627 2.99 7.50 -2.65
N GLU A 628 2.65 8.75 -2.31
CA GLU A 628 3.39 9.59 -1.37
C GLU A 628 3.41 8.98 0.04
N GLU A 629 2.29 8.41 0.49
CA GLU A 629 2.25 7.68 1.77
C GLU A 629 3.09 6.41 1.77
N LYS A 630 3.08 5.66 0.65
CA LYS A 630 3.93 4.49 0.47
C LYS A 630 5.42 4.89 0.54
N VAL A 631 5.82 5.91 -0.21
CA VAL A 631 7.23 6.35 -0.27
C VAL A 631 7.70 6.90 1.08
N MET A 632 6.87 7.67 1.79
CA MET A 632 7.21 8.13 3.15
C MET A 632 7.44 6.97 4.12
N LYS A 633 6.66 5.89 4.01
CA LYS A 633 6.86 4.68 4.81
C LYS A 633 8.18 3.99 4.45
N GLU A 634 8.48 3.82 3.17
CA GLU A 634 9.73 3.23 2.67
C GLU A 634 10.96 4.05 3.11
N VAL A 635 10.90 5.38 3.03
CA VAL A 635 11.94 6.29 3.52
C VAL A 635 12.14 6.14 5.02
N SER A 636 11.05 6.07 5.80
CA SER A 636 11.12 5.83 7.24
C SER A 636 11.74 4.48 7.57
N GLU A 637 11.43 3.43 6.83
CA GLU A 637 12.03 2.09 7.02
C GLU A 637 13.55 2.13 6.78
N LEU A 638 14.00 2.80 5.71
CA LEU A 638 15.44 3.00 5.43
C LEU A 638 16.17 3.76 6.55
N LEU A 639 15.54 4.79 7.09
CA LEU A 639 16.13 5.64 8.13
C LEU A 639 16.15 4.98 9.52
N GLN A 640 15.32 3.95 9.75
CA GLN A 640 15.30 3.15 10.99
C GLN A 640 16.31 2.01 10.99
N GLU A 641 16.94 1.70 9.86
CA GLU A 641 17.99 0.68 9.78
C GLU A 641 19.15 1.04 10.73
N LYS A 642 19.79 -0.01 11.29
CA LYS A 642 20.96 0.19 12.14
C LYS A 642 22.06 0.92 11.35
N ILE A 643 22.66 1.92 11.98
CA ILE A 643 23.84 2.59 11.44
C ILE A 643 24.98 1.57 11.39
N ASN A 644 25.54 1.37 10.20
CA ASN A 644 26.66 0.48 9.96
C ASN A 644 27.93 1.31 9.82
N LEU A 645 28.97 0.98 10.58
CA LEU A 645 30.25 1.71 10.58
C LEU A 645 30.98 1.73 9.22
N THR A 646 30.58 0.87 8.28
CA THR A 646 31.13 0.85 6.91
C THR A 646 30.26 1.56 5.88
N GLU A 647 29.13 2.14 6.26
CA GLU A 647 28.27 2.86 5.33
C GLU A 647 28.82 4.26 5.01
N PRO A 648 28.48 4.83 3.84
CA PRO A 648 28.79 6.23 3.53
C PRO A 648 28.37 7.19 4.64
N ARG A 649 29.22 8.17 4.92
CA ARG A 649 29.02 9.12 6.03
C ARG A 649 27.68 9.84 5.93
N ILE A 650 27.27 10.23 4.73
CA ILE A 650 25.99 10.93 4.56
C ILE A 650 24.76 10.07 4.95
N PHE A 651 24.87 8.74 4.88
CA PHE A 651 23.80 7.84 5.30
C PHE A 651 23.74 7.73 6.83
N GLU A 652 24.91 7.64 7.48
CA GLU A 652 25.03 7.73 8.94
C GLU A 652 24.40 9.03 9.45
N LEU A 653 24.75 10.19 8.85
CA LEU A 653 24.18 11.47 9.27
C LEU A 653 22.66 11.52 9.13
N ALA A 654 22.11 11.01 8.02
CA ALA A 654 20.66 10.98 7.80
C ALA A 654 19.94 10.10 8.83
N LYS A 655 20.45 8.89 9.09
CA LYS A 655 19.91 7.97 10.10
C LYS A 655 20.02 8.54 11.51
N GLN A 656 21.16 9.16 11.84
CA GLN A 656 21.39 9.78 13.14
C GLN A 656 20.46 10.98 13.36
N TYR A 657 20.28 11.82 12.35
CA TYR A 657 19.32 12.93 12.38
C TYR A 657 17.90 12.41 12.65
N PHE A 658 17.48 11.36 11.92
CA PHE A 658 16.16 10.75 12.10
C PHE A 658 15.97 10.21 13.51
N LYS A 659 16.97 9.51 14.05
CA LYS A 659 16.96 8.99 15.43
C LYS A 659 16.80 10.11 16.46
N THR A 660 17.50 11.24 16.30
CA THR A 660 17.35 12.39 17.21
C THR A 660 15.98 13.05 17.12
N CYS A 661 15.36 13.07 15.95
CA CYS A 661 14.01 13.58 15.76
C CYS A 661 12.95 12.74 16.50
N LEU A 662 13.16 11.41 16.53
CA LEU A 662 12.29 10.45 17.21
C LEU A 662 12.42 10.49 18.75
N ASP A 663 13.57 10.89 19.29
CA ASP A 663 13.83 10.95 20.73
C ASP A 663 13.10 12.12 21.40
N GLN A 664 11.83 11.91 21.73
CA GLN A 664 10.99 12.92 22.38
C GLN A 664 11.51 13.29 23.77
N THR A 665 12.07 12.35 24.52
CA THR A 665 12.57 12.58 25.88
C THR A 665 13.71 13.60 25.89
N SER A 666 14.64 13.50 24.94
CA SER A 666 15.71 14.48 24.80
C SER A 666 15.17 15.84 24.34
N ASN A 667 14.24 15.84 23.38
CA ASN A 667 13.68 17.05 22.79
C ASN A 667 12.87 17.89 23.80
N GLU A 668 12.16 17.24 24.73
CA GLU A 668 11.41 17.92 25.80
C GLU A 668 12.31 18.65 26.79
N ASN A 669 13.48 18.08 27.11
CA ASN A 669 14.39 18.63 28.12
C ASN A 669 15.42 19.61 27.53
N ILE A 670 15.98 19.30 26.35
CA ILE A 670 17.13 20.04 25.78
C ILE A 670 16.69 21.13 24.80
N GLY A 671 15.55 20.97 24.12
CA GLY A 671 15.09 21.91 23.09
C GLY A 671 14.86 23.33 23.62
N LEU A 672 14.12 23.47 24.73
CA LEU A 672 13.87 24.76 25.36
C LEU A 672 15.15 25.39 25.95
N LEU A 673 16.03 24.59 26.53
CA LEU A 673 17.32 25.07 27.03
C LEU A 673 18.17 25.63 25.88
N SER A 674 18.21 24.92 24.75
CA SER A 674 18.94 25.35 23.56
C SER A 674 18.38 26.65 22.98
N LEU A 675 17.05 26.78 22.89
CA LEU A 675 16.41 28.02 22.45
C LEU A 675 16.68 29.17 23.44
N SER A 676 16.62 28.91 24.74
CA SER A 676 16.93 29.91 25.77
C SER A 676 18.38 30.39 25.69
N GLU A 677 19.33 29.49 25.41
CA GLU A 677 20.74 29.83 25.21
C GLU A 677 20.91 30.72 23.97
N ILE A 678 20.28 30.34 22.85
CA ILE A 678 20.26 31.14 21.62
C ILE A 678 19.71 32.54 21.88
N VAL A 679 18.53 32.64 22.52
CA VAL A 679 17.92 33.94 22.87
C VAL A 679 18.85 34.75 23.79
N GLY A 680 19.54 34.09 24.72
CA GLY A 680 20.56 34.71 25.57
C GLY A 680 21.74 35.29 24.79
N GLN A 681 22.25 34.58 23.78
CA GLN A 681 23.34 35.04 22.91
C GLN A 681 22.95 36.29 22.08
N LEU A 682 21.65 36.50 21.85
CA LEU A 682 21.11 37.69 21.19
C LEU A 682 20.87 38.88 22.13
N GLY A 683 21.17 38.73 23.43
CA GLY A 683 20.93 39.77 24.46
C GLY A 683 19.60 39.61 25.22
N GLY A 684 18.93 38.47 25.06
CA GLY A 684 17.67 38.14 25.73
C GLY A 684 16.43 38.75 25.06
N TRP A 685 15.24 38.28 25.45
CA TRP A 685 13.96 38.75 24.89
C TRP A 685 13.46 40.00 25.64
N PRO A 686 13.38 41.19 25.01
CA PRO A 686 12.87 42.39 25.67
C PRO A 686 11.49 42.22 26.30
N LEU A 687 10.66 41.35 25.74
CA LEU A 687 9.35 41.00 26.28
C LEU A 687 9.42 40.44 27.71
N ILE A 688 10.37 39.53 27.96
CA ILE A 688 10.56 38.88 29.26
C ILE A 688 11.35 39.79 30.19
N LEU A 689 12.49 40.30 29.73
CA LEU A 689 13.41 41.11 30.54
C LEU A 689 12.84 42.49 30.92
N GLY A 690 11.84 42.98 30.19
CA GLY A 690 11.20 44.26 30.48
C GLY A 690 12.22 45.41 30.47
N ASP A 691 12.21 46.22 31.53
CA ASP A 691 13.07 47.40 31.62
C ASP A 691 14.55 47.08 31.86
N SER A 692 14.88 45.84 32.21
CA SER A 692 16.29 45.40 32.31
C SER A 692 16.96 45.25 30.94
N TRP A 693 16.20 45.17 29.84
CA TRP A 693 16.74 45.06 28.49
C TRP A 693 17.17 46.42 27.92
N GLN A 694 18.43 46.51 27.47
CA GLN A 694 19.07 47.75 27.03
C GLN A 694 18.83 48.02 25.54
N GLU A 695 17.89 48.92 25.24
CA GLU A 695 17.49 49.24 23.86
C GLU A 695 18.61 49.90 23.01
N ASN A 696 19.54 50.59 23.65
CA ASN A 696 20.65 51.27 22.97
C ASN A 696 21.72 50.30 22.44
N GLU A 697 21.87 49.13 23.07
CA GLU A 697 22.84 48.10 22.69
C GLU A 697 22.36 47.23 21.51
N PHE A 698 21.08 47.32 21.16
CA PHE A 698 20.50 46.55 20.07
C PHE A 698 20.85 47.13 18.70
N ASP A 699 21.43 46.25 17.87
CA ASP A 699 21.66 46.43 16.45
C ASP A 699 21.02 45.25 15.69
N TRP A 700 20.08 45.56 14.81
CA TRP A 700 19.31 44.53 14.10
C TRP A 700 20.17 43.77 13.07
N ALA A 701 21.15 44.43 12.45
CA ALA A 701 22.00 43.83 11.42
C ALA A 701 23.01 42.87 12.06
N GLU A 702 23.62 43.26 13.17
CA GLU A 702 24.48 42.37 13.96
C GLU A 702 23.70 41.19 14.55
N THR A 703 22.44 41.42 14.97
CA THR A 703 21.55 40.34 15.46
C THR A 703 21.26 39.32 14.36
N ASP A 704 20.93 39.78 13.15
CA ASP A 704 20.65 38.91 12.00
C ASP A 704 21.91 38.15 11.54
N ILE A 705 23.08 38.79 11.56
CA ILE A 705 24.38 38.12 11.33
C ILE A 705 24.64 37.02 12.37
N LYS A 706 24.37 37.28 13.66
CA LYS A 706 24.49 36.27 14.71
C LYS A 706 23.53 35.10 14.48
N LEU A 707 22.28 35.37 14.15
CA LEU A 707 21.29 34.34 13.82
C LEU A 707 21.73 33.46 12.65
N ARG A 708 22.24 34.08 11.59
CA ARG A 708 22.83 33.36 10.45
C ARG A 708 24.00 32.46 10.86
N ARG A 709 24.88 32.92 11.76
CA ARG A 709 26.02 32.12 12.25
C ARG A 709 25.59 30.94 13.12
N ILE A 710 24.51 31.11 13.88
CA ILE A 710 23.87 30.05 14.67
C ILE A 710 23.23 29.01 13.74
N GLY A 711 22.61 29.45 12.65
CA GLY A 711 22.10 28.59 11.57
C GLY A 711 20.70 28.94 11.08
N PHE A 712 20.07 29.96 11.66
CA PHE A 712 18.82 30.50 11.12
C PHE A 712 19.04 31.17 9.77
N ILE A 713 18.09 31.01 8.85
CA ILE A 713 18.19 31.60 7.52
C ILE A 713 17.79 33.08 7.61
N PRO A 714 18.58 34.03 7.06
CA PRO A 714 18.26 35.46 7.12
C PRO A 714 17.07 35.79 6.20
N GLN A 715 15.88 35.83 6.80
CA GLN A 715 14.61 36.03 6.09
C GLN A 715 13.56 36.87 6.85
N TYR A 716 13.92 37.44 8.00
CA TYR A 716 12.97 38.06 8.93
C TYR A 716 12.61 39.50 8.56
N LEU A 717 13.59 40.30 8.13
CA LEU A 717 13.38 41.68 7.64
C LEU A 717 13.56 41.77 6.13
N MET A 718 14.45 40.95 5.58
CA MET A 718 14.70 40.77 4.15
C MET A 718 15.10 39.31 3.95
N LYS A 719 14.74 38.74 2.81
CA LYS A 719 15.17 37.38 2.43
C LYS A 719 16.36 37.46 1.49
N PHE A 720 17.39 36.68 1.80
CA PHE A 720 18.59 36.55 0.99
C PHE A 720 18.72 35.14 0.45
N TYR A 721 18.96 35.01 -0.86
CA TYR A 721 19.22 33.72 -1.48
C TYR A 721 20.05 33.89 -2.76
N VAL A 722 20.77 32.82 -3.14
CA VAL A 722 21.55 32.80 -4.37
C VAL A 722 20.70 32.19 -5.48
N PHE A 723 20.61 32.88 -6.61
CA PHE A 723 19.86 32.41 -7.77
C PHE A 723 20.52 32.85 -9.07
N ASN A 724 20.09 32.26 -10.18
CA ASN A 724 20.67 32.50 -11.49
C ASN A 724 20.37 33.92 -11.97
N ASP A 725 21.33 34.56 -12.65
CA ASP A 725 21.06 35.81 -13.34
C ASP A 725 20.09 35.56 -14.51
N LEU A 726 18.99 36.30 -14.52
CA LEU A 726 17.94 36.22 -15.53
C LEU A 726 18.47 36.39 -16.96
N TYR A 727 19.45 37.27 -17.19
CA TYR A 727 19.99 37.55 -18.53
C TYR A 727 21.27 36.79 -18.84
N ASN A 728 21.81 36.05 -17.88
CA ASN A 728 23.02 35.26 -18.05
C ASN A 728 22.99 34.04 -17.11
N SER A 729 22.39 32.96 -17.59
CA SER A 729 22.29 31.69 -16.87
C SER A 729 23.63 31.00 -16.60
N SER A 730 24.77 31.59 -16.98
CA SER A 730 26.11 31.09 -16.63
C SER A 730 26.67 31.68 -15.33
N ARG A 731 25.96 32.62 -14.68
CA ARG A 731 26.35 33.18 -13.37
C ARG A 731 25.17 33.24 -12.38
N ASN A 732 25.49 33.20 -11.10
CA ASN A 732 24.55 33.47 -10.01
C ASN A 732 24.69 34.89 -9.48
N LEU A 733 23.61 35.42 -8.92
CA LEU A 733 23.56 36.67 -8.17
C LEU A 733 23.03 36.42 -6.76
N LEU A 734 23.36 37.32 -5.85
CA LEU A 734 22.71 37.38 -4.55
C LEU A 734 21.41 38.18 -4.69
N HIS A 735 20.28 37.56 -4.39
CA HIS A 735 18.95 38.15 -4.44
C HIS A 735 18.55 38.69 -3.07
N ILE A 736 17.98 39.89 -3.07
CA ILE A 736 17.40 40.57 -1.92
C ILE A 736 15.90 40.73 -2.17
N ALA A 737 15.11 40.03 -1.36
CA ALA A 737 13.67 39.96 -1.49
C ALA A 737 12.95 40.46 -0.24
N PRO A 738 11.64 40.78 -0.33
CA PRO A 738 10.81 41.05 0.83
C PRO A 738 10.92 39.95 1.90
N ALA A 739 10.70 40.33 3.16
CA ALA A 739 10.69 39.38 4.28
C ALA A 739 9.68 38.24 4.03
N THR A 740 10.03 37.05 4.48
CA THR A 740 9.04 35.97 4.62
C THR A 740 8.19 36.30 5.85
N LEU A 741 6.86 36.24 5.76
CA LEU A 741 5.93 36.57 6.86
C LEU A 741 5.25 35.31 7.39
N GLU A 742 4.84 35.32 8.66
CA GLU A 742 4.26 34.12 9.32
C GLU A 742 2.83 33.84 8.90
N LEU A 743 2.05 34.91 8.70
CA LEU A 743 0.75 34.85 8.03
C LEU A 743 0.90 35.33 6.59
N HIS A 744 0.16 34.69 5.68
CA HIS A 744 0.12 35.13 4.29
C HIS A 744 -0.30 36.61 4.21
N PRO A 745 0.37 37.44 3.38
CA PRO A 745 0.11 38.89 3.34
C PRO A 745 -1.36 39.26 3.13
N ILE A 746 -2.16 38.40 2.49
CA ILE A 746 -3.59 38.61 2.32
C ILE A 746 -4.32 38.76 3.65
N PHE A 747 -3.98 37.97 4.67
CA PHE A 747 -4.64 38.02 5.98
C PHE A 747 -4.19 39.24 6.78
N LEU A 748 -2.89 39.55 6.75
CA LEU A 748 -2.33 40.72 7.43
C LEU A 748 -2.91 42.03 6.89
N LYS A 749 -3.25 42.09 5.59
CA LYS A 749 -3.89 43.24 4.94
C LYS A 749 -5.36 43.43 5.31
N LEU A 750 -6.03 42.45 5.92
CA LEU A 750 -7.43 42.57 6.38
C LEU A 750 -7.57 43.44 7.64
N GLY A 751 -6.45 43.75 8.31
CA GLY A 751 -6.42 44.58 9.50
C GLY A 751 -6.41 43.80 10.80
N PHE A 752 -5.94 44.45 11.87
CA PHE A 752 -5.68 43.82 13.17
C PHE A 752 -6.92 43.15 13.77
N ASN A 753 -8.09 43.76 13.61
CA ASN A 753 -9.34 43.27 14.19
C ASN A 753 -9.99 42.12 13.39
N HIS A 754 -9.42 41.71 12.26
CA HIS A 754 -9.93 40.57 11.52
C HIS A 754 -9.75 39.27 12.31
N GLN A 755 -10.73 38.37 12.26
CA GLN A 755 -10.77 37.15 13.08
C GLN A 755 -9.48 36.32 12.95
N SER A 756 -9.00 36.08 11.72
CA SER A 756 -7.78 35.31 11.45
C SER A 756 -6.53 35.93 12.10
N VAL A 757 -6.44 37.27 12.10
CA VAL A 757 -5.31 38.01 12.68
C VAL A 757 -5.40 37.99 14.21
N GLN A 758 -6.62 38.09 14.77
CA GLN A 758 -6.86 37.95 16.21
C GLN A 758 -6.52 36.55 16.75
N ILE A 759 -6.84 35.50 15.99
CA ILE A 759 -6.48 34.11 16.35
C ILE A 759 -4.95 33.98 16.46
N PHE A 760 -4.23 34.50 15.47
CA PHE A 760 -2.76 34.48 15.47
C PHE A 760 -2.18 35.30 16.63
N TYR A 761 -2.68 36.52 16.84
CA TYR A 761 -2.28 37.37 17.97
C TYR A 761 -2.44 36.67 19.32
N ASN A 762 -3.57 36.02 19.56
CA ASN A 762 -3.80 35.27 20.80
C ASN A 762 -2.81 34.12 20.97
N PHE A 763 -2.47 33.42 19.88
CA PHE A 763 -1.43 32.41 19.88
C PHE A 763 -0.06 32.98 20.26
N MET A 764 0.35 34.12 19.67
CA MET A 764 1.60 34.80 20.04
C MET A 764 1.68 35.10 21.54
N VAL A 765 0.61 35.68 22.10
CA VAL A 765 0.54 36.05 23.52
C VAL A 765 0.63 34.82 24.41
N ASN A 766 -0.09 33.75 24.08
CA ASN A 766 -0.07 32.53 24.87
C ASN A 766 1.32 31.89 24.89
N VAL A 767 2.00 31.80 23.74
CA VAL A 767 3.37 31.27 23.66
C VAL A 767 4.33 32.11 24.48
N ALA A 768 4.27 33.44 24.38
CA ALA A 768 5.13 34.32 25.17
C ALA A 768 4.91 34.16 26.68
N VAL A 769 3.65 34.04 27.13
CA VAL A 769 3.33 33.80 28.54
C VAL A 769 3.87 32.46 29.01
N TYR A 770 3.74 31.41 28.20
CA TYR A 770 4.31 30.10 28.50
C TYR A 770 5.84 30.16 28.68
N LEU A 771 6.52 30.97 27.88
CA LEU A 771 7.97 31.20 27.97
C LEU A 771 8.37 32.18 29.08
N GLY A 772 7.44 32.65 29.92
CA GLY A 772 7.72 33.46 31.12
C GLY A 772 7.48 34.96 30.97
N ALA A 773 6.82 35.42 29.91
CA ALA A 773 6.41 36.83 29.79
C ALA A 773 5.19 37.16 30.66
N ASP A 774 5.18 38.36 31.25
CA ASP A 774 3.97 38.91 31.88
C ASP A 774 2.85 39.06 30.85
N ARG A 775 1.62 38.62 31.17
CA ARG A 775 0.50 38.59 30.21
C ARG A 775 0.10 39.97 29.71
N VAL A 776 0.07 40.98 30.58
CA VAL A 776 -0.35 42.35 30.19
C VAL A 776 0.68 42.98 29.27
N ARG A 777 1.96 42.82 29.62
CA ARG A 777 3.07 43.24 28.78
C ARG A 777 3.10 42.48 27.46
N ALA A 778 2.93 41.15 27.48
CA ALA A 778 2.87 40.30 26.31
C ALA A 778 1.78 40.76 25.33
N ALA A 779 0.56 40.96 25.82
CA ALA A 779 -0.55 41.48 25.02
C ALA A 779 -0.21 42.83 24.37
N THR A 780 0.30 43.78 25.15
CA THR A 780 0.60 45.13 24.64
C THR A 780 1.73 45.11 23.61
N LYS A 781 2.84 44.43 23.92
CA LYS A 781 4.05 44.48 23.09
C LYS A 781 4.01 43.57 21.88
N LEU A 782 3.28 42.46 21.92
CA LEU A 782 3.06 41.64 20.72
C LEU A 782 2.04 42.27 19.77
N ALA A 783 1.16 43.15 20.26
CA ALA A 783 0.32 43.96 19.36
C ALA A 783 1.18 44.95 18.56
N ASP A 784 2.21 45.55 19.18
CA ASP A 784 3.21 46.38 18.49
C ASP A 784 3.97 45.54 17.43
N VAL A 785 4.38 44.31 17.77
CA VAL A 785 5.08 43.37 16.86
C VAL A 785 4.21 43.01 15.66
N LEU A 786 2.95 42.61 15.87
CA LEU A 786 2.06 42.23 14.79
C LEU A 786 1.70 43.42 13.90
N THR A 787 1.55 44.62 14.48
CA THR A 787 1.36 45.86 13.70
C THR A 787 2.56 46.14 12.80
N PHE A 788 3.78 45.93 13.30
CA PHE A 788 5.00 46.06 12.51
C PHE A 788 5.04 45.02 11.37
N GLU A 789 4.66 43.76 11.62
CA GLU A 789 4.59 42.74 10.56
C GLU A 789 3.53 43.08 9.48
N MET A 790 2.39 43.66 9.88
CA MET A 790 1.40 44.18 8.94
C MET A 790 1.94 45.32 8.07
N GLN A 791 2.79 46.19 8.63
CA GLN A 791 3.46 47.25 7.86
C GLN A 791 4.44 46.65 6.83
N LEU A 792 5.18 45.59 7.18
CA LEU A 792 6.02 44.86 6.23
C LEU A 792 5.18 44.22 5.11
N ALA A 793 4.02 43.63 5.44
CA ALA A 793 3.10 43.06 4.46
C ALA A 793 2.55 44.11 3.47
N ASN A 794 2.28 45.32 3.95
CA ASN A 794 1.86 46.44 3.12
C ASN A 794 2.99 46.96 2.22
N ALA A 795 4.23 46.96 2.71
CA ALA A 795 5.40 47.35 1.93
C ALA A 795 5.72 46.39 0.79
N ALA A 796 5.43 45.10 0.96
CA ALA A 796 5.70 44.03 -0.01
C ALA A 796 4.69 43.98 -1.19
N SER A 797 4.14 45.12 -1.63
CA SER A 797 3.16 45.24 -2.74
C SER A 797 3.49 44.38 -3.99
N THR A 798 2.46 43.80 -4.60
CA THR A 798 2.46 42.80 -5.69
C THR A 798 2.75 43.34 -7.10
N THR A 799 3.38 44.51 -7.23
CA THR A 799 3.83 44.99 -8.54
C THR A 799 4.97 44.11 -9.03
N TYR A 800 4.77 43.44 -10.18
CA TYR A 800 5.75 42.60 -10.87
C TYR A 800 7.16 43.17 -10.74
N SER A 801 8.12 42.32 -10.34
CA SER A 801 9.54 42.67 -10.30
C SER A 801 9.94 43.22 -11.66
N GLU A 802 10.40 44.47 -11.72
CA GLU A 802 11.01 44.98 -12.95
C GLU A 802 12.23 44.10 -13.29
N PRO A 803 12.33 43.56 -14.52
CA PRO A 803 13.43 42.70 -14.93
C PRO A 803 14.83 43.32 -14.72
N THR A 804 14.92 44.66 -14.65
CA THR A 804 16.17 45.42 -14.53
C THR A 804 16.37 46.02 -13.13
N ASN A 805 16.57 45.15 -12.13
CA ASN A 805 16.83 45.56 -10.74
C ASN A 805 18.20 45.12 -10.16
N ASN A 806 19.22 45.05 -11.00
CA ASN A 806 20.58 44.75 -10.57
C ASN A 806 21.30 46.02 -10.09
N PHE A 807 22.01 45.94 -8.95
CA PHE A 807 22.80 47.02 -8.37
C PHE A 807 24.20 46.53 -8.04
N THR A 808 25.22 47.38 -8.22
CA THR A 808 26.46 47.18 -7.47
C THR A 808 26.18 47.47 -6.00
N ILE A 809 26.89 46.80 -5.07
CA ILE A 809 26.74 47.07 -3.64
C ILE A 809 26.98 48.57 -3.34
N GLN A 810 27.95 49.21 -4.02
CA GLN A 810 28.19 50.65 -3.95
C GLN A 810 26.94 51.49 -4.28
N ASN A 811 26.26 51.16 -5.37
CA ASN A 811 25.06 51.89 -5.79
C ASN A 811 23.93 51.64 -4.79
N LEU A 812 23.75 50.41 -4.32
CA LEU A 812 22.73 50.09 -3.31
C LEU A 812 22.94 50.88 -2.01
N GLU A 813 24.19 51.01 -1.57
CA GLU A 813 24.57 51.80 -0.39
C GLU A 813 24.34 53.30 -0.58
N THR A 814 24.50 53.81 -1.79
CA THR A 814 24.15 55.19 -2.12
C THR A 814 22.64 55.43 -2.11
N HIS A 815 21.85 54.46 -2.57
CA HIS A 815 20.39 54.58 -2.65
C HIS A 815 19.70 54.36 -1.30
N ILE A 816 20.23 53.47 -0.45
CA ILE A 816 19.68 53.12 0.85
C ILE A 816 20.79 53.18 1.90
N PRO A 817 21.20 54.40 2.34
CA PRO A 817 22.41 54.61 3.14
C PRO A 817 22.28 54.21 4.62
N ILE A 818 21.06 53.89 5.07
CA ILE A 818 20.84 53.48 6.46
C ILE A 818 21.44 52.11 6.78
N ILE A 819 21.67 51.28 5.77
CA ILE A 819 22.25 49.94 5.91
C ILE A 819 23.68 50.01 5.38
N SER A 820 24.66 49.62 6.19
CA SER A 820 26.03 49.40 5.73
C SER A 820 26.10 48.09 4.92
N TRP A 821 25.64 48.14 3.67
CA TRP A 821 25.38 46.95 2.85
C TRP A 821 26.59 46.04 2.70
N LEU A 822 27.78 46.57 2.39
CA LEU A 822 28.96 45.72 2.23
C LEU A 822 29.31 44.95 3.51
N LYS A 823 29.24 45.62 4.66
CA LYS A 823 29.49 45.00 5.97
C LYS A 823 28.43 43.95 6.29
N TYR A 824 27.16 44.29 6.08
CA TYR A 824 26.04 43.42 6.41
C TYR A 824 26.02 42.17 5.52
N LEU A 825 26.15 42.34 4.20
CA LEU A 825 26.19 41.23 3.24
C LEU A 825 27.40 40.32 3.47
N ASN A 826 28.59 40.86 3.79
CA ASN A 826 29.74 40.05 4.18
C ASN A 826 29.49 39.28 5.49
N GLY A 827 28.85 39.91 6.48
CA GLY A 827 28.47 39.23 7.72
C GLY A 827 27.54 38.02 7.49
N LEU A 828 26.66 38.11 6.47
CA LEU A 828 25.79 37.02 6.05
C LEU A 828 26.51 35.99 5.18
N ALA A 829 27.43 36.39 4.30
CA ALA A 829 28.07 35.50 3.32
C ALA A 829 29.32 34.76 3.84
N GLU A 830 30.09 35.34 4.78
CA GLU A 830 31.31 34.73 5.32
C GLU A 830 31.01 33.62 6.34
N PRO A 831 31.76 32.50 6.37
CA PRO A 831 33.04 32.30 5.70
C PRO A 831 32.93 31.73 4.28
N ALA A 832 31.72 31.47 3.77
CA ALA A 832 31.53 30.84 2.47
C ALA A 832 32.08 31.72 1.33
N VAL A 833 31.71 33.00 1.31
CA VAL A 833 32.12 33.94 0.27
C VAL A 833 32.36 35.32 0.86
N HIS A 834 33.50 35.93 0.51
CA HIS A 834 33.75 37.36 0.68
C HIS A 834 33.31 38.13 -0.57
N LEU A 835 32.52 39.20 -0.36
CA LEU A 835 31.95 40.11 -1.35
C LEU A 835 32.72 41.43 -1.40
N GLU A 836 32.88 41.97 -2.61
CA GLU A 836 33.51 43.26 -2.88
C GLU A 836 32.47 44.35 -3.18
N ILE A 837 32.82 45.62 -2.96
CA ILE A 837 31.90 46.76 -3.12
C ILE A 837 31.30 46.90 -4.53
N ASN A 838 31.96 46.31 -5.54
CA ASN A 838 31.52 46.34 -6.94
C ASN A 838 30.73 45.10 -7.36
N ASP A 839 30.56 44.11 -6.47
CA ASP A 839 29.74 42.93 -6.77
C ASP A 839 28.30 43.33 -7.03
N ILE A 840 27.64 42.58 -7.91
CA ILE A 840 26.27 42.85 -8.34
C ILE A 840 25.31 42.02 -7.49
N VAL A 841 24.29 42.67 -6.95
CA VAL A 841 23.15 42.06 -6.26
C VAL A 841 21.85 42.37 -7.00
N HIS A 842 20.90 41.46 -6.93
CA HIS A 842 19.57 41.65 -7.50
C HIS A 842 18.57 42.05 -6.41
N VAL A 843 17.80 43.12 -6.62
CA VAL A 843 16.77 43.58 -5.69
C VAL A 843 15.38 43.33 -6.28
N GLU A 844 14.63 42.37 -5.75
CA GLU A 844 13.33 42.00 -6.34
C GLU A 844 12.30 43.12 -6.25
N ASN A 845 12.27 43.80 -5.10
CA ASN A 845 11.31 44.86 -4.82
C ASN A 845 12.00 46.08 -4.21
N ARG A 846 12.34 47.04 -5.08
CA ARG A 846 12.97 48.31 -4.68
C ARG A 846 12.11 49.11 -3.71
N ASN A 847 10.79 49.13 -3.94
CA ASN A 847 9.86 49.87 -3.09
C ASN A 847 9.81 49.28 -1.68
N TYR A 848 9.84 47.95 -1.55
CA TYR A 848 9.93 47.30 -0.24
C TYR A 848 11.17 47.75 0.53
N LEU A 849 12.36 47.78 -0.08
CA LEU A 849 13.57 48.22 0.62
C LEU A 849 13.52 49.69 1.06
N ASN A 850 12.95 50.57 0.24
CA ASN A 850 12.75 51.98 0.62
C ASN A 850 11.79 52.12 1.80
N GLN A 851 10.69 51.37 1.79
CA GLN A 851 9.73 51.38 2.90
C GLN A 851 10.30 50.72 4.15
N LEU A 852 11.08 49.64 4.01
CA LEU A 852 11.78 49.02 5.12
C LEU A 852 12.75 50.02 5.78
N ALA A 853 13.55 50.75 5.00
CA ALA A 853 14.44 51.79 5.54
C ALA A 853 13.67 52.82 6.40
N PHE A 854 12.48 53.23 5.95
CA PHE A 854 11.60 54.11 6.72
C PHE A 854 11.07 53.42 8.00
N LEU A 855 10.58 52.18 7.90
CA LEU A 855 10.08 51.42 9.04
C LEU A 855 11.16 51.17 10.10
N MET A 856 12.40 50.95 9.69
CA MET A 856 13.55 50.73 10.58
C MET A 856 13.95 51.99 11.36
N THR A 857 13.67 53.20 10.84
CA THR A 857 13.93 54.46 11.58
C THR A 857 12.78 54.88 12.48
N THR A 858 11.54 54.54 12.11
CA THR A 858 10.33 55.03 12.79
C THR A 858 9.82 54.06 13.85
N THR A 859 10.15 52.77 13.73
CA THR A 859 9.78 51.75 14.71
C THR A 859 10.78 51.71 15.86
N ARG A 860 10.29 51.59 17.10
CA ARG A 860 11.17 51.45 18.28
C ARG A 860 12.04 50.20 18.15
N LYS A 861 13.32 50.32 18.49
CA LYS A 861 14.28 49.21 18.49
C LYS A 861 13.78 48.02 19.31
N ARG A 862 13.11 48.27 20.44
CA ARG A 862 12.48 47.24 21.28
C ARG A 862 11.41 46.43 20.54
N THR A 863 10.62 47.06 19.66
CA THR A 863 9.61 46.36 18.86
C THR A 863 10.27 45.49 17.79
N ILE A 864 11.31 46.02 17.11
CA ILE A 864 12.09 45.27 16.11
C ILE A 864 12.78 44.05 16.76
N ALA A 865 13.39 44.23 17.94
CA ALA A 865 14.00 43.14 18.70
C ALA A 865 12.98 42.07 19.10
N ASN A 866 11.80 42.48 19.60
CA ASN A 866 10.72 41.55 19.93
C ASN A 866 10.20 40.81 18.69
N TYR A 867 10.12 41.48 17.54
CA TYR A 867 9.74 40.87 16.27
C TYR A 867 10.75 39.78 15.88
N ILE A 868 12.04 40.10 15.76
CA ILE A 868 13.07 39.12 15.37
C ILE A 868 13.09 37.91 16.33
N ILE A 869 13.01 38.15 17.64
CA ILE A 869 13.01 37.06 18.63
C ILE A 869 11.71 36.24 18.57
N TRP A 870 10.56 36.87 18.32
CA TRP A 870 9.33 36.14 18.08
C TRP A 870 9.43 35.23 16.84
N ARG A 871 10.00 35.73 15.74
CA ARG A 871 10.18 34.97 14.49
C ARG A 871 10.98 33.68 14.68
N ILE A 872 12.08 33.75 15.44
CA ILE A 872 12.92 32.55 15.71
C ILE A 872 12.22 31.57 16.67
N ILE A 873 11.42 32.09 17.61
CA ILE A 873 10.61 31.25 18.51
C ILE A 873 9.58 30.51 17.67
N TYR A 874 8.81 31.21 16.84
CA TYR A 874 7.79 30.64 15.96
C TYR A 874 8.37 29.56 15.04
N GLU A 875 9.50 29.82 14.37
CA GLU A 875 10.18 28.84 13.51
C GLU A 875 10.63 27.58 14.27
N SER A 876 10.90 27.71 15.57
CA SER A 876 11.39 26.62 16.42
C SER A 876 10.26 25.79 17.05
N ILE A 877 9.02 26.29 17.15
CA ILE A 877 7.93 25.68 17.94
C ILE A 877 7.72 24.19 17.66
N LEU A 878 7.73 23.78 16.39
CA LEU A 878 7.51 22.38 15.98
C LEU A 878 8.63 21.41 16.39
N HIS A 879 9.75 21.95 16.84
CA HIS A 879 10.99 21.24 17.16
C HIS A 879 11.34 21.26 18.65
N LEU A 880 10.49 21.88 19.48
CA LEU A 880 10.67 22.00 20.93
C LEU A 880 9.85 20.93 21.66
N ASN A 881 9.24 21.29 22.80
CA ASN A 881 8.47 20.39 23.63
C ASN A 881 7.03 20.21 23.14
N THR A 882 6.37 19.19 23.68
CA THR A 882 4.98 18.82 23.39
C THR A 882 3.98 19.95 23.65
N VAL A 883 4.17 20.72 24.73
CA VAL A 883 3.28 21.84 25.07
C VAL A 883 3.23 22.90 23.97
N LEU A 884 4.38 23.35 23.47
CA LEU A 884 4.43 24.35 22.39
C LEU A 884 3.86 23.81 21.08
N ARG A 885 4.09 22.52 20.78
CA ARG A 885 3.50 21.85 19.61
C ARG A 885 1.98 21.75 19.70
N ASP A 886 1.45 21.49 20.90
CA ASP A 886 0.01 21.45 21.15
C ASP A 886 -0.61 22.84 21.00
N MET A 887 0.07 23.89 21.48
CA MET A 887 -0.36 25.27 21.28
C MET A 887 -0.41 25.65 19.81
N TYR A 888 0.57 25.22 19.01
CA TYR A 888 0.55 25.40 17.55
C TYR A 888 -0.60 24.64 16.89
N THR A 889 -0.86 23.40 17.33
CA THR A 889 -1.99 22.60 16.85
C THR A 889 -3.33 23.25 17.18
N GLN A 890 -3.47 23.83 18.37
CA GLN A 890 -4.66 24.61 18.77
C GLN A 890 -4.82 25.87 17.93
N PHE A 891 -3.72 26.57 17.62
CA PHE A 891 -3.73 27.70 16.70
C PHE A 891 -4.24 27.28 15.31
N LEU A 892 -3.69 26.22 14.71
CA LEU A 892 -4.16 25.71 13.42
C LEU A 892 -5.63 25.30 13.47
N THR A 893 -6.07 24.69 14.58
CA THR A 893 -7.48 24.32 14.80
C THR A 893 -8.39 25.54 14.77
N ALA A 894 -8.01 26.60 15.48
CA ALA A 894 -8.76 27.85 15.52
C ALA A 894 -8.74 28.57 14.17
N PHE A 895 -7.60 28.56 13.48
CA PHE A 895 -7.40 29.25 12.21
C PHE A 895 -8.15 28.58 11.05
N ASN A 896 -8.13 27.25 10.98
CA ASN A 896 -8.74 26.45 9.92
C ASN A 896 -10.18 26.01 10.23
N GLY A 897 -10.65 26.20 11.47
CA GLY A 897 -11.98 25.76 11.93
C GLY A 897 -12.11 24.25 12.17
N LYS A 898 -11.06 23.46 11.94
CA LYS A 898 -11.00 22.01 12.19
C LYS A 898 -9.67 21.61 12.80
N LYS A 899 -9.70 20.66 13.73
CA LYS A 899 -8.49 20.13 14.39
C LYS A 899 -7.69 19.30 13.39
N PRO A 900 -6.38 19.59 13.18
CA PRO A 900 -5.53 18.70 12.38
C PRO A 900 -5.49 17.31 13.02
N GLU A 901 -5.58 16.23 12.23
CA GLU A 901 -5.39 14.91 12.82
C GLU A 901 -3.92 14.72 13.28
N PRO A 902 -3.69 13.87 14.29
CA PRO A 902 -2.34 13.57 14.74
C PRO A 902 -1.52 12.91 13.63
N ILE A 903 -0.41 13.54 13.25
CA ILE A 903 0.58 12.94 12.34
C ILE A 903 1.54 12.11 13.19
N PRO A 904 1.79 10.82 12.87
CA PRO A 904 2.77 10.02 13.57
C PRO A 904 4.15 10.69 13.53
N ARG A 905 4.86 10.70 14.68
CA ARG A 905 6.17 11.39 14.79
C ARG A 905 7.19 10.93 13.75
N TRP A 906 7.21 9.65 13.42
CA TRP A 906 8.10 9.12 12.38
C TRP A 906 7.85 9.77 11.01
N LYS A 907 6.58 10.09 10.68
CA LYS A 907 6.21 10.70 9.40
C LYS A 907 6.63 12.16 9.37
N GLU A 908 6.47 12.90 10.47
CA GLU A 908 7.01 14.26 10.61
C GLU A 908 8.54 14.27 10.43
N CYS A 909 9.23 13.33 11.08
CA CYS A 909 10.69 13.23 11.02
C CYS A 909 11.20 12.85 9.62
N ALA A 910 10.53 11.93 8.94
CA ALA A 910 10.87 11.53 7.58
C ALA A 910 10.65 12.68 6.59
N ALA A 911 9.52 13.38 6.71
CA ALA A 911 9.20 14.55 5.90
C ALA A 911 10.22 15.68 6.11
N LEU A 912 10.69 15.91 7.34
CA LEU A 912 11.73 16.89 7.63
C LEU A 912 13.07 16.54 6.97
N LEU A 913 13.40 15.24 6.87
CA LEU A 913 14.67 14.77 6.30
C LEU A 913 14.75 14.89 4.78
N VAL A 914 13.61 14.91 4.09
CA VAL A 914 13.55 15.16 2.64
C VAL A 914 13.48 16.66 2.30
N ASP A 915 13.27 17.54 3.28
CA ASP A 915 13.25 18.99 3.08
C ASP A 915 14.62 19.53 2.62
N LYS A 916 14.61 20.40 1.61
CA LYS A 916 15.83 20.96 0.99
C LYS A 916 16.58 21.98 1.86
N THR A 917 15.96 22.46 2.93
CA THR A 917 16.52 23.51 3.80
C THR A 917 16.81 23.01 5.21
N LYS A 918 16.01 22.07 5.74
CA LYS A 918 16.10 21.56 7.11
C LYS A 918 16.51 20.08 7.16
N GLY A 919 16.51 19.37 6.03
CA GLY A 919 16.80 17.94 5.92
C GLY A 919 18.12 17.60 5.22
N ILE A 920 18.32 16.31 4.95
CA ILE A 920 19.50 15.77 4.28
C ILE A 920 19.06 14.98 3.01
N PRO A 921 18.40 15.64 2.04
CA PRO A 921 17.76 14.95 0.91
C PRO A 921 18.75 14.18 0.04
N VAL A 922 20.00 14.65 -0.10
CA VAL A 922 21.06 13.93 -0.82
C VAL A 922 21.28 12.53 -0.22
N GLY A 923 21.32 12.41 1.10
CA GLY A 923 21.49 11.13 1.79
C GLY A 923 20.26 10.24 1.63
N VAL A 924 19.08 10.81 1.87
CA VAL A 924 17.80 10.08 1.82
C VAL A 924 17.50 9.58 0.40
N SER A 925 17.58 10.45 -0.61
CA SER A 925 17.36 10.08 -2.01
C SER A 925 18.36 9.04 -2.49
N SER A 926 19.63 9.16 -2.09
CA SER A 926 20.69 8.21 -2.44
C SER A 926 20.42 6.81 -1.84
N LEU A 927 19.89 6.73 -0.62
CA LEU A 927 19.41 5.49 -0.01
C LEU A 927 18.20 4.93 -0.78
N TYR A 928 17.19 5.76 -1.01
CA TYR A 928 15.94 5.38 -1.68
C TYR A 928 16.19 4.79 -3.07
N ILE A 929 16.93 5.49 -3.93
CA ILE A 929 17.17 5.05 -5.32
C ILE A 929 17.97 3.74 -5.39
N ARG A 930 18.83 3.46 -4.40
CA ARG A 930 19.59 2.20 -4.36
C ARG A 930 18.74 1.02 -3.94
N ARG A 931 17.70 1.25 -3.15
CA ARG A 931 16.84 0.20 -2.63
C ARG A 931 15.63 -0.08 -3.51
N PHE A 932 15.00 0.98 -4.03
CA PHE A 932 13.66 0.91 -4.59
C PHE A 932 13.58 1.28 -6.08
N PHE A 933 14.62 1.85 -6.69
CA PHE A 933 14.59 2.27 -8.09
C PHE A 933 15.43 1.38 -9.02
N ASN A 934 14.79 0.85 -10.06
CA ASN A 934 15.41 -0.06 -11.05
C ASN A 934 16.01 0.71 -12.25
N GLU A 935 17.21 0.30 -12.70
CA GLU A 935 17.86 0.86 -13.89
C GLU A 935 17.13 0.50 -15.19
N GLU A 936 16.43 -0.62 -15.25
CA GLU A 936 15.61 -0.98 -16.41
C GLU A 936 14.41 -0.03 -16.57
N THR A 937 13.70 0.24 -15.47
CA THR A 937 12.67 1.29 -15.42
C THR A 937 13.22 2.65 -15.88
N ARG A 938 14.43 3.02 -15.44
CA ARG A 938 15.09 4.25 -15.88
C ARG A 938 15.33 4.28 -17.38
N ARG A 939 15.72 3.15 -17.97
CA ARG A 939 15.99 3.01 -19.41
C ARG A 939 14.70 3.17 -20.23
N ASP A 940 13.65 2.43 -19.88
CA ASP A 940 12.38 2.49 -20.59
C ASP A 940 11.80 3.92 -20.61
N VAL A 941 11.83 4.62 -19.48
CA VAL A 941 11.31 5.99 -19.41
C VAL A 941 12.17 6.94 -20.23
N ARG A 942 13.49 6.74 -20.29
CA ARG A 942 14.36 7.52 -21.19
C ARG A 942 14.00 7.29 -22.66
N ASP A 943 13.64 6.08 -23.04
CA ASP A 943 13.23 5.78 -24.41
C ASP A 943 11.92 6.50 -24.77
N ILE A 944 10.94 6.54 -23.85
CA ILE A 944 9.71 7.33 -24.01
C ILE A 944 10.03 8.83 -24.08
N VAL A 945 10.93 9.31 -23.23
CA VAL A 945 11.39 10.71 -23.25
C VAL A 945 11.99 11.08 -24.61
N HIS A 946 12.86 10.25 -25.16
CA HIS A 946 13.44 10.48 -26.48
C HIS A 946 12.36 10.49 -27.58
N ALA A 947 11.44 9.51 -27.55
CA ALA A 947 10.35 9.43 -28.52
C ALA A 947 9.45 10.68 -28.50
N ILE A 948 9.10 11.16 -27.30
CA ILE A 948 8.29 12.38 -27.14
C ILE A 948 9.07 13.63 -27.57
N GLY A 949 10.36 13.73 -27.21
CA GLY A 949 11.20 14.83 -27.65
C GLY A 949 11.34 14.89 -29.18
N ASP A 950 11.45 13.74 -29.84
CA ASP A 950 11.46 13.65 -31.31
C ASP A 950 10.16 14.14 -31.93
N GLU A 951 9.01 13.71 -31.41
CA GLU A 951 7.71 14.18 -31.87
C GLU A 951 7.49 15.67 -31.60
N PHE A 952 7.95 16.17 -30.46
CA PHE A 952 7.86 17.60 -30.12
C PHE A 952 8.63 18.45 -31.16
N LYS A 953 9.85 18.02 -31.52
CA LYS A 953 10.63 18.65 -32.61
C LYS A 953 9.91 18.58 -33.95
N LEU A 954 9.25 17.47 -34.28
CA LEU A 954 8.47 17.33 -35.52
C LEU A 954 7.26 18.27 -35.56
N VAL A 955 6.57 18.46 -34.43
CA VAL A 955 5.47 19.43 -34.31
C VAL A 955 5.98 20.85 -34.56
N ILE A 956 7.17 21.21 -34.09
CA ILE A 956 7.79 22.52 -34.37
C ILE A 956 8.22 22.64 -35.85
N LEU A 957 8.83 21.57 -36.39
CA LEU A 957 9.46 21.56 -37.70
C LEU A 957 8.47 21.58 -38.85
N LYS A 958 7.47 20.68 -38.82
CA LYS A 958 6.69 20.20 -39.97
C LYS A 958 7.14 20.75 -41.33
N ILE A 959 8.37 20.38 -41.70
CA ILE A 959 8.92 20.48 -43.04
C ILE A 959 8.17 19.43 -43.85
N PRO A 960 7.57 19.78 -45.00
CA PRO A 960 6.72 18.85 -45.69
C PRO A 960 7.57 17.85 -46.48
N THR A 961 7.26 16.57 -46.35
CA THR A 961 7.30 15.67 -47.52
C THR A 961 6.13 16.02 -48.43
N CYS A 962 6.15 17.21 -49.06
CA CYS A 962 5.17 17.61 -50.09
C CYS A 962 5.81 17.43 -51.47
N MET A 963 5.38 16.40 -52.20
CA MET A 963 4.96 16.66 -53.58
C MET A 963 3.56 17.27 -53.51
N ILE A 964 3.40 18.48 -54.07
CA ILE A 964 2.15 19.24 -54.26
C ILE A 964 1.75 20.17 -53.08
N ILE A 965 2.13 21.44 -53.28
CA ILE A 965 1.49 22.74 -52.95
C ILE A 965 0.66 22.86 -51.65
N THR A 966 1.10 23.81 -50.80
CA THR A 966 0.53 24.35 -49.54
C THR A 966 0.64 23.51 -48.26
N CYS A 967 1.79 23.57 -47.56
CA CYS A 967 1.96 23.05 -46.18
C CYS A 967 3.01 23.83 -45.38
N LEU A 968 2.58 24.62 -44.39
CA LEU A 968 3.38 25.11 -43.26
C LEU A 968 2.52 24.96 -41.98
N PHE A 969 2.84 23.99 -41.11
CA PHE A 969 2.07 23.72 -39.88
C PHE A 969 2.80 24.24 -38.64
N LEU A 970 2.93 25.57 -38.64
CA LEU A 970 2.94 26.54 -37.55
C LEU A 970 3.03 27.87 -38.33
N PRO A 971 1.99 28.21 -39.11
CA PRO A 971 2.07 29.23 -40.16
C PRO A 971 2.31 30.64 -39.60
N TRP A 972 2.11 30.79 -38.29
CA TRP A 972 2.30 32.03 -37.56
C TRP A 972 3.73 32.26 -37.06
N LEU A 973 4.63 31.27 -37.17
CA LEU A 973 6.06 31.42 -36.86
C LEU A 973 6.89 31.43 -38.15
N ASP A 974 7.82 32.37 -38.26
CA ASP A 974 8.85 32.37 -39.28
C ASP A 974 9.93 31.30 -39.04
N ASP A 975 10.80 31.11 -40.03
CA ASP A 975 11.85 30.07 -39.97
C ASP A 975 12.88 30.35 -38.86
N ALA A 976 13.16 31.62 -38.56
CA ALA A 976 14.10 31.99 -37.50
C ALA A 976 13.55 31.61 -36.11
N ALA A 977 12.28 31.91 -35.83
CA ALA A 977 11.63 31.53 -34.59
C ALA A 977 11.50 30.01 -34.43
N LYS A 978 11.22 29.28 -35.53
CA LYS A 978 11.21 27.80 -35.53
C LYS A 978 12.59 27.22 -35.22
N ILE A 979 13.64 27.72 -35.88
CA ILE A 979 15.02 27.28 -35.63
C ILE A 979 15.40 27.50 -34.16
N ASN A 980 15.07 28.66 -33.59
CA ASN A 980 15.32 28.94 -32.18
C ASN A 980 14.55 28.01 -31.24
N ALA A 981 13.27 27.74 -31.54
CA ALA A 981 12.47 26.79 -30.77
C ALA A 981 13.06 25.37 -30.83
N ILE A 982 13.51 24.90 -32.00
CA ILE A 982 14.17 23.60 -32.17
C ILE A 982 15.49 23.56 -31.41
N LYS A 983 16.29 24.63 -31.51
CA LYS A 983 17.56 24.74 -30.77
C LYS A 983 17.30 24.58 -29.28
N LYS A 984 16.32 25.29 -28.73
CA LYS A 984 15.93 25.15 -27.32
C LYS A 984 15.54 23.72 -26.95
N SER A 985 14.73 23.05 -27.78
CA SER A 985 14.37 21.63 -27.57
C SER A 985 15.57 20.69 -27.64
N LEU A 986 16.54 20.93 -28.55
CA LEU A 986 17.71 20.08 -28.74
C LEU A 986 18.69 20.14 -27.56
N PHE A 987 18.83 21.30 -26.93
CA PHE A 987 19.71 21.50 -25.78
C PHE A 987 18.99 21.29 -24.43
N MET A 988 17.71 20.91 -24.45
CA MET A 988 16.95 20.68 -23.23
C MET A 988 17.51 19.46 -22.49
N LYS A 989 17.95 19.65 -21.25
CA LYS A 989 18.48 18.56 -20.42
C LYS A 989 17.34 17.75 -19.82
N GLN A 990 17.52 16.44 -19.73
CA GLN A 990 16.48 15.49 -19.34
C GLN A 990 16.98 14.64 -18.16
N ILE A 991 16.38 14.81 -16.98
CA ILE A 991 16.79 14.08 -15.78
C ILE A 991 15.71 13.07 -15.42
N VAL A 992 15.99 11.78 -15.67
CA VAL A 992 15.06 10.68 -15.41
C VAL A 992 15.48 9.91 -14.15
N GLY A 993 14.59 9.91 -13.16
CA GLY A 993 14.76 9.29 -11.84
C GLY A 993 15.61 10.14 -10.89
N TYR A 994 16.89 10.28 -11.21
CA TYR A 994 17.87 10.97 -10.37
C TYR A 994 19.07 11.47 -11.19
N PRO A 995 19.82 12.47 -10.69
CA PRO A 995 21.15 12.81 -11.21
C PRO A 995 22.17 11.72 -10.85
N ASP A 996 23.06 11.36 -11.80
CA ASP A 996 24.02 10.27 -11.63
C ASP A 996 24.98 10.48 -10.44
N GLN A 997 25.19 11.73 -10.05
CA GLN A 997 25.97 12.16 -8.89
C GLN A 997 25.48 11.51 -7.58
N LEU A 998 24.17 11.25 -7.44
CA LEU A 998 23.63 10.57 -6.25
C LEU A 998 24.12 9.12 -6.11
N LYS A 999 24.57 8.48 -7.21
CA LYS A 999 25.19 7.15 -7.15
C LYS A 999 26.69 7.18 -6.80
N ASN A 1000 27.33 8.35 -6.86
CA ASN A 1000 28.75 8.50 -6.54
C ASN A 1000 28.97 8.76 -5.04
N ILE A 1001 29.33 7.70 -4.29
CA ILE A 1001 29.55 7.76 -2.84
C ILE A 1001 30.58 8.81 -2.44
N LYS A 1002 31.71 8.88 -3.16
CA LYS A 1002 32.76 9.86 -2.87
C LYS A 1002 32.21 11.29 -2.96
N MET A 1003 31.42 11.56 -3.99
CA MET A 1003 30.89 12.90 -4.24
C MET A 1003 29.86 13.33 -3.19
N ILE A 1004 28.96 12.43 -2.76
CA ILE A 1004 27.97 12.74 -1.72
C ILE A 1004 28.59 12.85 -0.33
N ASP A 1005 29.64 12.09 -0.03
CA ASP A 1005 30.38 12.21 1.24
C ASP A 1005 31.25 13.48 1.25
N ASP A 1006 31.88 13.82 0.12
CA ASP A 1006 32.62 15.08 -0.04
C ASP A 1006 31.70 16.29 0.15
N TYR A 1007 30.47 16.24 -0.38
CA TYR A 1007 29.45 17.27 -0.20
C TYR A 1007 29.08 17.47 1.27
N SER A 1008 28.85 16.38 2.01
CA SER A 1008 28.42 16.47 3.41
C SER A 1008 29.56 16.69 4.42
N ARG A 1009 30.83 16.79 3.98
CA ARG A 1009 32.01 16.72 4.86
C ARG A 1009 32.00 17.67 6.06
N THR A 1010 31.43 18.88 5.91
CA THR A 1010 31.36 19.90 6.97
C THR A 1010 30.09 19.83 7.82
N LEU A 1011 29.12 18.98 7.48
CA LEU A 1011 27.86 18.85 8.21
C LEU A 1011 28.03 18.01 9.48
N GLU A 1012 27.65 18.54 10.63
CA GLU A 1012 27.70 17.83 11.92
C GLU A 1012 26.29 17.59 12.46
N ILE A 1013 26.01 16.34 12.83
CA ILE A 1013 24.76 15.91 13.46
C ILE A 1013 25.08 15.32 14.84
N PHE A 1014 24.49 15.88 15.89
CA PHE A 1014 24.61 15.44 17.27
C PHE A 1014 23.54 14.42 17.62
N SER A 1015 23.82 13.52 18.57
CA SER A 1015 22.92 12.42 18.93
C SER A 1015 21.81 12.78 19.90
N ASP A 1016 21.89 13.95 20.54
CA ASP A 1016 21.08 14.34 21.69
C ASP A 1016 20.37 15.69 21.50
N ASN A 1017 20.74 16.52 20.52
CA ASN A 1017 20.18 17.86 20.34
C ASN A 1017 19.59 18.08 18.94
N PHE A 1018 18.28 17.86 18.83
CA PHE A 1018 17.56 17.97 17.57
C PHE A 1018 17.44 19.40 17.03
N LEU A 1019 17.17 20.40 17.88
CA LEU A 1019 17.11 21.81 17.44
C LEU A 1019 18.46 22.25 16.86
N LYS A 1020 19.57 21.88 17.51
CA LYS A 1020 20.92 22.15 17.01
C LYS A 1020 21.20 21.45 15.68
N ASN A 1021 20.70 20.23 15.49
CA ASN A 1021 20.81 19.52 14.20
C ASN A 1021 20.08 20.25 13.08
N ILE A 1022 18.87 20.75 13.33
CA ILE A 1022 18.12 21.56 12.35
C ILE A 1022 18.93 22.80 11.96
N LEU A 1023 19.43 23.55 12.94
CA LEU A 1023 20.19 24.77 12.70
C LEU A 1023 21.52 24.50 11.99
N ASN A 1024 22.22 23.40 12.32
CA ASN A 1024 23.42 22.98 11.63
C ASN A 1024 23.16 22.64 10.16
N VAL A 1025 22.05 21.95 9.87
CA VAL A 1025 21.65 21.60 8.51
C VAL A 1025 21.25 22.86 7.72
N GLN A 1026 20.46 23.76 8.31
CA GLN A 1026 20.11 25.04 7.69
C GLN A 1026 21.35 25.88 7.38
N ARG A 1027 22.30 25.98 8.33
CA ARG A 1027 23.58 26.66 8.12
C ARG A 1027 24.36 26.03 6.98
N PHE A 1028 24.48 24.71 6.98
CA PHE A 1028 25.18 23.96 5.94
C PHE A 1028 24.61 24.24 4.55
N HIS A 1029 23.29 24.18 4.39
CA HIS A 1029 22.63 24.47 3.11
C HIS A 1029 22.77 25.93 2.69
N TYR A 1030 22.66 26.87 3.63
CA TYR A 1030 22.83 28.29 3.36
C TYR A 1030 24.27 28.62 2.90
N GLU A 1031 25.29 28.08 3.59
CA GLU A 1031 26.69 28.24 3.20
C GLU A 1031 26.99 27.59 1.84
N HIS A 1032 26.41 26.42 1.58
CA HIS A 1032 26.50 25.81 0.25
C HIS A 1032 25.82 26.65 -0.82
N SER A 1033 24.64 27.23 -0.56
CA SER A 1033 24.00 28.16 -1.49
C SER A 1033 24.91 29.37 -1.78
N MET A 1034 25.52 29.96 -0.75
CA MET A 1034 26.43 31.11 -0.89
C MET A 1034 27.67 30.83 -1.73
N LEU A 1035 28.28 29.65 -1.59
CA LEU A 1035 29.40 29.23 -2.45
C LEU A 1035 29.05 29.25 -3.95
N GLY A 1036 27.76 29.14 -4.29
CA GLY A 1036 27.26 29.27 -5.67
C GLY A 1036 27.53 30.63 -6.33
N LEU A 1037 27.87 31.68 -5.56
CA LEU A 1037 28.26 32.98 -6.12
C LEU A 1037 29.62 32.97 -6.83
N LYS A 1038 30.54 32.06 -6.43
CA LYS A 1038 31.91 31.97 -6.97
C LYS A 1038 32.13 30.77 -7.89
N GLU A 1039 31.20 29.82 -7.90
CA GLU A 1039 31.31 28.59 -8.68
C GLU A 1039 30.47 28.63 -9.96
N THR A 1040 30.97 27.96 -11.01
CA THR A 1040 30.21 27.77 -12.25
C THR A 1040 29.00 26.88 -12.02
N ILE A 1041 27.85 27.27 -12.56
CA ILE A 1041 26.55 26.60 -12.36
C ILE A 1041 26.59 25.10 -12.67
N ASP A 1042 27.27 24.69 -13.75
CA ASP A 1042 27.38 23.27 -14.15
C ASP A 1042 27.94 22.36 -13.05
N LYS A 1043 28.81 22.86 -12.15
CA LYS A 1043 29.41 22.04 -11.07
C LYS A 1043 28.40 21.68 -9.98
N ARG A 1044 27.33 22.48 -9.83
CA ARG A 1044 26.37 22.39 -8.73
C ARG A 1044 24.94 22.16 -9.17
N GLU A 1045 24.69 22.18 -10.48
CA GLU A 1045 23.37 21.95 -11.08
C GLU A 1045 22.65 20.73 -10.50
N TRP A 1046 23.37 19.61 -10.29
CA TRP A 1046 22.79 18.38 -9.74
C TRP A 1046 22.15 18.56 -8.35
N LEU A 1047 22.60 19.54 -7.54
CA LEU A 1047 22.05 19.81 -6.20
C LEU A 1047 20.59 20.27 -6.26
N SER A 1048 20.19 20.89 -7.37
CA SER A 1048 18.80 21.29 -7.63
C SER A 1048 17.85 20.09 -7.79
N PHE A 1049 18.39 18.91 -8.12
CA PHE A 1049 17.66 17.68 -8.48
C PHE A 1049 17.86 16.54 -7.46
N THR A 1050 18.12 16.89 -6.21
CA THR A 1050 18.48 15.92 -5.14
C THR A 1050 17.30 15.24 -4.47
N ASP A 1051 16.07 15.62 -4.81
CA ASP A 1051 14.84 15.16 -4.16
C ASP A 1051 14.17 14.02 -4.95
N SER A 1052 14.83 12.88 -5.04
CA SER A 1052 14.32 11.72 -5.77
C SER A 1052 13.19 10.97 -5.05
N THR A 1053 12.83 11.41 -3.85
CA THR A 1053 11.75 10.85 -3.01
C THR A 1053 10.40 11.53 -3.19
N THR A 1054 10.36 12.71 -3.82
CA THR A 1054 9.12 13.45 -4.04
C THR A 1054 8.33 12.90 -5.23
N ILE A 1055 7.00 12.89 -5.10
CA ILE A 1055 6.04 12.43 -6.12
C ILE A 1055 5.71 13.60 -7.06
N ASN A 1056 6.67 13.98 -7.92
CA ASN A 1056 6.45 15.06 -8.86
C ASN A 1056 7.39 15.03 -10.09
N ALA A 1057 7.08 15.89 -11.06
CA ALA A 1057 7.92 16.26 -12.18
C ALA A 1057 7.98 17.79 -12.29
N TYR A 1058 9.05 18.32 -12.90
CA TYR A 1058 9.23 19.78 -13.00
C TYR A 1058 10.01 20.18 -14.25
N TYR A 1059 9.74 21.38 -14.77
CA TYR A 1059 10.58 22.09 -15.72
C TYR A 1059 11.26 23.32 -15.09
N TYR A 1060 12.58 23.40 -15.21
CA TYR A 1060 13.42 24.49 -14.75
C TYR A 1060 13.90 25.34 -15.93
N SER A 1061 13.34 26.55 -16.06
CA SER A 1061 13.61 27.45 -17.20
C SER A 1061 15.07 27.91 -17.27
N VAL A 1062 15.69 28.13 -16.10
CA VAL A 1062 17.08 28.61 -15.98
C VAL A 1062 18.13 27.59 -16.42
N PHE A 1063 17.79 26.30 -16.39
CA PHE A 1063 18.67 25.22 -16.83
C PHE A 1063 18.24 24.65 -18.19
N ASN A 1064 17.11 25.12 -18.74
CA ASN A 1064 16.41 24.51 -19.85
C ASN A 1064 16.32 22.98 -19.64
N SER A 1065 15.79 22.56 -18.49
CA SER A 1065 15.79 21.15 -18.11
C SER A 1065 14.47 20.73 -17.51
N PHE A 1066 14.03 19.50 -17.80
CA PHE A 1066 12.97 18.88 -17.04
C PHE A 1066 13.47 17.67 -16.25
N VAL A 1067 12.79 17.39 -15.15
CA VAL A 1067 13.10 16.29 -14.25
C VAL A 1067 11.85 15.44 -13.99
N LEU A 1068 12.02 14.13 -14.05
CA LEU A 1068 11.08 13.13 -13.56
C LEU A 1068 11.73 12.46 -12.35
N LEU A 1069 11.13 12.58 -11.16
CA LEU A 1069 11.75 12.06 -9.95
C LEU A 1069 11.54 10.54 -9.80
N ALA A 1070 12.51 9.86 -9.18
CA ALA A 1070 12.51 8.39 -9.08
C ALA A 1070 11.25 7.85 -8.40
N ALA A 1071 10.83 8.47 -7.30
CA ALA A 1071 9.62 8.11 -6.59
C ALA A 1071 8.33 8.36 -7.39
N PHE A 1072 8.36 9.24 -8.40
CA PHE A 1072 7.21 9.46 -9.28
C PHE A 1072 7.05 8.36 -10.34
N ILE A 1073 8.15 7.72 -10.76
CA ILE A 1073 8.18 6.69 -11.81
C ILE A 1073 7.86 5.31 -11.22
N GLN A 1074 6.60 5.09 -10.87
CA GLN A 1074 6.12 3.80 -10.35
C GLN A 1074 4.61 3.62 -10.59
N PRO A 1075 4.02 2.43 -10.37
CA PRO A 1075 2.60 2.23 -10.57
C PRO A 1075 1.77 3.19 -9.68
N PRO A 1076 0.67 3.75 -10.21
CA PRO A 1076 0.06 3.44 -11.51
C PRO A 1076 0.60 4.25 -12.70
N LEU A 1077 1.52 5.19 -12.48
CA LEU A 1077 2.07 6.05 -13.53
C LEU A 1077 2.98 5.31 -14.50
N PHE A 1078 3.72 4.32 -14.01
CA PHE A 1078 4.61 3.51 -14.86
C PHE A 1078 4.80 2.11 -14.29
N ASP A 1079 4.62 1.10 -15.14
CA ASP A 1079 5.02 -0.28 -14.88
C ASP A 1079 5.85 -0.76 -16.07
N HIS A 1080 7.06 -1.26 -15.81
CA HIS A 1080 7.95 -1.83 -16.82
C HIS A 1080 7.26 -2.94 -17.63
N ASN A 1081 6.42 -3.76 -16.99
CA ASN A 1081 5.71 -4.85 -17.64
C ASN A 1081 4.35 -4.44 -18.23
N GLY A 1082 3.96 -3.17 -18.08
CA GLY A 1082 2.69 -2.65 -18.59
C GLY A 1082 2.68 -2.48 -20.11
N PRO A 1083 1.48 -2.42 -20.73
CA PRO A 1083 1.36 -2.16 -22.16
C PRO A 1083 1.88 -0.77 -22.52
N THR A 1084 2.46 -0.65 -23.70
CA THR A 1084 3.03 0.60 -24.22
C THR A 1084 1.98 1.70 -24.35
N TYR A 1085 0.76 1.37 -24.78
CA TYR A 1085 -0.33 2.35 -24.82
C TYR A 1085 -0.73 2.91 -23.45
N VAL A 1086 -0.56 2.15 -22.37
CA VAL A 1086 -0.74 2.65 -21.00
C VAL A 1086 0.43 3.56 -20.60
N LYS A 1087 1.68 3.13 -20.86
CA LYS A 1087 2.89 3.90 -20.54
C LYS A 1087 2.88 5.29 -21.21
N TYR A 1088 2.57 5.36 -22.51
CA TYR A 1088 2.49 6.63 -23.23
C TYR A 1088 1.29 7.48 -22.79
N GLY A 1089 0.15 6.86 -22.46
CA GLY A 1089 -1.01 7.58 -21.96
C GLY A 1089 -0.80 8.16 -20.55
N SER A 1090 0.03 7.52 -19.72
CA SER A 1090 0.31 7.92 -18.34
C SER A 1090 1.59 8.75 -18.22
N ILE A 1091 2.77 8.12 -18.06
CA ILE A 1091 4.02 8.88 -17.93
C ILE A 1091 4.39 9.66 -19.19
N GLY A 1092 4.00 9.17 -20.37
CA GLY A 1092 4.20 9.90 -21.63
C GLY A 1092 3.47 11.24 -21.66
N PHE A 1093 2.24 11.29 -21.14
CA PHE A 1093 1.52 12.55 -20.97
C PHE A 1093 2.30 13.55 -20.10
N ILE A 1094 2.83 13.10 -18.95
CA ILE A 1094 3.62 13.96 -18.06
C ILE A 1094 4.90 14.44 -18.72
N ILE A 1095 5.62 13.58 -19.44
CA ILE A 1095 6.82 13.97 -20.19
C ILE A 1095 6.51 15.06 -21.21
N GLY A 1096 5.42 14.90 -21.96
CA GLY A 1096 4.97 15.90 -22.92
C GLY A 1096 4.60 17.23 -22.25
N HIS A 1097 3.92 17.16 -21.10
CA HIS A 1097 3.55 18.30 -20.29
C HIS A 1097 4.78 19.09 -19.83
N GLU A 1098 5.76 18.43 -19.20
CA GLU A 1098 7.01 19.08 -18.76
C GLU A 1098 7.82 19.66 -19.91
N THR A 1099 7.84 18.98 -21.06
CA THR A 1099 8.52 19.48 -22.27
C THR A 1099 7.87 20.78 -22.76
N MET A 1100 6.54 20.90 -22.67
CA MET A 1100 5.82 22.08 -23.13
C MET A 1100 6.02 23.31 -22.23
N HIS A 1101 6.34 23.15 -20.95
CA HIS A 1101 6.68 24.28 -20.08
C HIS A 1101 7.89 25.09 -20.59
N ALA A 1102 8.73 24.54 -21.44
CA ALA A 1102 9.76 25.33 -22.11
C ALA A 1102 9.21 26.44 -23.02
N TYR A 1103 7.93 26.40 -23.38
CA TYR A 1103 7.32 27.28 -24.37
C TYR A 1103 6.08 28.01 -23.85
N ASP A 1104 5.73 27.94 -22.57
CA ASP A 1104 4.55 28.63 -22.03
C ASP A 1104 4.64 30.17 -22.06
N ALA A 1105 3.59 30.85 -21.57
CA ALA A 1105 3.35 32.28 -21.79
C ALA A 1105 4.48 33.21 -21.28
N GLY A 1106 5.32 32.72 -20.35
CA GLY A 1106 6.52 33.44 -19.89
C GLY A 1106 7.83 32.77 -20.30
N ARG A 1107 7.87 31.43 -20.35
CA ARG A 1107 9.11 30.69 -20.54
C ARG A 1107 9.55 30.62 -22.00
N ILE A 1108 8.67 30.96 -22.95
CA ILE A 1108 9.01 31.08 -24.37
C ILE A 1108 10.12 32.11 -24.66
N PHE A 1109 10.31 33.09 -23.77
CA PHE A 1109 11.34 34.12 -23.90
C PHE A 1109 12.73 33.68 -23.41
N TYR A 1110 12.88 32.46 -22.89
CA TYR A 1110 14.18 31.91 -22.52
C TYR A 1110 14.80 31.19 -23.71
N ASP A 1111 16.09 31.37 -23.95
CA ASP A 1111 16.82 30.67 -25.01
C ASP A 1111 17.28 29.26 -24.58
N GLU A 1112 18.03 28.58 -25.46
CA GLU A 1112 18.52 27.22 -25.22
C GLU A 1112 19.45 27.07 -24.02
N THR A 1113 20.05 28.17 -23.55
CA THR A 1113 20.93 28.21 -22.39
C THR A 1113 20.18 28.47 -21.08
N GLY A 1114 18.88 28.80 -21.16
CA GLY A 1114 18.09 29.23 -20.00
C GLY A 1114 18.28 30.71 -19.65
N SER A 1115 18.83 31.53 -20.56
CA SER A 1115 18.91 32.98 -20.41
C SER A 1115 17.67 33.66 -21.00
N PHE A 1116 17.14 34.69 -20.33
CA PHE A 1116 16.03 35.48 -20.85
C PHE A 1116 16.48 36.31 -22.05
N ASN A 1117 15.88 36.04 -23.21
CA ASN A 1117 16.25 36.55 -24.51
C ASN A 1117 14.99 36.69 -25.40
N PRO A 1118 14.31 37.86 -25.38
CA PRO A 1118 13.04 38.05 -26.07
C PRO A 1118 13.27 38.22 -27.59
N GLN A 1119 13.57 37.12 -28.29
CA GLN A 1119 13.84 37.11 -29.73
C GLN A 1119 12.58 37.00 -30.60
N LEU A 1120 11.42 36.72 -30.00
CA LEU A 1120 10.14 36.68 -30.71
C LEU A 1120 9.73 38.08 -31.16
N SER A 1121 9.42 38.25 -32.45
CA SER A 1121 8.89 39.51 -32.98
C SER A 1121 7.58 39.88 -32.28
N HIS A 1122 7.28 41.19 -32.20
CA HIS A 1122 6.02 41.66 -31.61
C HIS A 1122 4.77 41.04 -32.29
N ALA A 1123 4.85 40.78 -33.61
CA ALA A 1123 3.79 40.11 -34.35
C ALA A 1123 3.58 38.66 -33.88
N HIS A 1124 4.65 37.89 -33.67
CA HIS A 1124 4.56 36.53 -33.14
C HIS A 1124 4.03 36.52 -31.70
N GLN A 1125 4.47 37.46 -30.86
CA GLN A 1125 3.97 37.58 -29.48
C GLN A 1125 2.46 37.84 -29.45
N LEU A 1126 1.97 38.74 -30.31
CA LEU A 1126 0.54 39.04 -30.40
C LEU A 1126 -0.26 37.83 -30.88
N GLU A 1127 0.26 37.09 -31.87
CA GLU A 1127 -0.40 35.90 -32.42
C GLU A 1127 -0.39 34.71 -31.44
N TYR A 1128 0.66 34.61 -30.63
CA TYR A 1128 0.75 33.67 -29.51
C TYR A 1128 -0.26 34.01 -28.41
N ALA A 1129 -0.34 35.29 -28.02
CA ALA A 1129 -1.32 35.79 -27.05
C ALA A 1129 -2.78 35.52 -27.51
N LYS A 1130 -3.08 35.66 -28.80
CA LYS A 1130 -4.41 35.31 -29.36
C LYS A 1130 -4.73 33.82 -29.18
N ARG A 1131 -3.78 32.92 -29.43
CA ARG A 1131 -3.99 31.47 -29.25
C ARG A 1131 -4.17 31.11 -27.78
N ILE A 1132 -3.33 31.68 -26.92
CA ILE A 1132 -3.45 31.53 -25.47
C ILE A 1132 -4.82 32.01 -24.98
N THR A 1133 -5.33 33.13 -25.51
CA THR A 1133 -6.66 33.66 -25.16
C THR A 1133 -7.78 32.65 -25.43
N CYS A 1134 -7.66 31.79 -26.46
CA CYS A 1134 -8.63 30.71 -26.67
C CYS A 1134 -8.70 29.78 -25.46
N TYR A 1135 -7.54 29.31 -24.97
CA TYR A 1135 -7.47 28.42 -23.81
C TYR A 1135 -7.97 29.12 -22.54
N ILE A 1136 -7.61 30.38 -22.31
CA ILE A 1136 -8.13 31.18 -21.19
C ILE A 1136 -9.66 31.18 -21.21
N GLN A 1137 -10.25 31.58 -22.34
CA GLN A 1137 -11.70 31.67 -22.50
C GLN A 1137 -12.39 30.32 -22.37
N GLN A 1138 -11.77 29.24 -22.86
CA GLN A 1138 -12.28 27.88 -22.74
C GLN A 1138 -12.38 27.45 -21.27
N TYR A 1139 -11.30 27.61 -20.51
CA TYR A 1139 -11.25 27.15 -19.12
C TYR A 1139 -12.07 28.04 -18.19
N GLU A 1140 -12.23 29.33 -18.48
CA GLU A 1140 -13.15 30.23 -17.75
C GLU A 1140 -14.62 29.77 -17.82
N GLN A 1141 -14.99 28.95 -18.82
CA GLN A 1141 -16.33 28.34 -18.88
C GLN A 1141 -16.52 27.20 -17.86
N PHE A 1142 -15.44 26.67 -17.28
CA PHE A 1142 -15.52 25.58 -16.32
C PHE A 1142 -15.91 26.12 -14.95
N LYS A 1143 -17.01 25.58 -14.42
CA LYS A 1143 -17.62 26.01 -13.16
C LYS A 1143 -17.70 24.82 -12.21
N ASP A 1144 -17.32 25.04 -10.95
CA ASP A 1144 -17.64 24.12 -9.87
C ASP A 1144 -19.09 24.36 -9.42
N ASP A 1145 -19.97 23.39 -9.68
CA ASP A 1145 -21.41 23.56 -9.42
C ASP A 1145 -21.74 23.69 -7.93
N GLU A 1146 -20.94 23.10 -7.04
CA GLU A 1146 -21.16 23.13 -5.58
C GLU A 1146 -20.71 24.47 -4.99
N LEU A 1147 -19.55 24.98 -5.40
CA LEU A 1147 -18.98 26.24 -4.90
C LEU A 1147 -19.50 27.48 -5.66
N GLY A 1148 -20.04 27.29 -6.87
CA GLY A 1148 -20.46 28.38 -7.75
C GLY A 1148 -19.30 29.18 -8.37
N LEU A 1149 -18.06 28.75 -8.16
CA LEU A 1149 -16.85 29.43 -8.62
C LEU A 1149 -16.42 28.94 -10.01
N HIS A 1150 -15.91 29.87 -10.80
CA HIS A 1150 -15.30 29.58 -12.10
C HIS A 1150 -13.79 29.41 -11.96
N VAL A 1151 -13.22 28.62 -12.86
CA VAL A 1151 -11.77 28.52 -13.02
C VAL A 1151 -11.22 29.86 -13.55
N ASP A 1152 -10.17 30.40 -12.92
CA ASP A 1152 -9.46 31.59 -13.42
C ASP A 1152 -8.49 31.18 -14.54
N GLY A 1153 -8.95 31.25 -15.80
CA GLY A 1153 -8.17 30.84 -16.95
C GLY A 1153 -6.84 31.57 -17.13
N LYS A 1154 -6.65 32.77 -16.55
CA LYS A 1154 -5.39 33.51 -16.63
C LYS A 1154 -4.35 32.98 -15.65
N LEU A 1155 -4.79 32.59 -14.45
CA LEU A 1155 -3.92 32.03 -13.41
C LEU A 1155 -3.27 30.70 -13.86
N ILE A 1156 -4.06 29.82 -14.47
CA ILE A 1156 -3.69 28.42 -14.78
C ILE A 1156 -3.15 28.18 -16.20
N ILE A 1157 -2.93 29.26 -16.95
CA ILE A 1157 -2.78 29.16 -18.40
C ILE A 1157 -1.56 28.34 -18.84
N ASN A 1158 -0.47 28.41 -18.08
CA ASN A 1158 0.76 27.69 -18.39
C ASN A 1158 0.56 26.17 -18.25
N GLU A 1159 -0.11 25.73 -17.19
CA GLU A 1159 -0.43 24.33 -16.92
C GLU A 1159 -1.38 23.74 -17.96
N ASN A 1160 -2.42 24.48 -18.33
CA ASN A 1160 -3.35 24.04 -19.36
C ASN A 1160 -2.69 23.88 -20.72
N LEU A 1161 -1.79 24.81 -21.06
CA LEU A 1161 -1.06 24.75 -22.31
C LEU A 1161 -0.18 23.51 -22.35
N ALA A 1162 0.52 23.24 -21.24
CA ALA A 1162 1.33 22.06 -21.05
C ALA A 1162 0.51 20.77 -21.17
N ASP A 1163 -0.66 20.70 -20.52
CA ASP A 1163 -1.55 19.54 -20.62
C ASP A 1163 -2.00 19.26 -22.05
N ASN A 1164 -2.48 20.30 -22.77
CA ASN A 1164 -3.08 20.15 -24.09
C ASN A 1164 -2.05 19.74 -25.16
N VAL A 1165 -0.85 20.33 -25.13
CA VAL A 1165 0.21 19.95 -26.07
C VAL A 1165 0.86 18.65 -25.63
N GLY A 1166 1.08 18.46 -24.33
CA GLY A 1166 1.77 17.29 -23.80
C GLY A 1166 1.08 15.98 -24.17
N ILE A 1167 -0.23 15.88 -23.97
CA ILE A 1167 -0.99 14.69 -24.35
C ILE A 1167 -0.98 14.45 -25.86
N LYS A 1168 -1.00 15.53 -26.66
CA LYS A 1168 -0.99 15.45 -28.13
C LYS A 1168 0.32 14.86 -28.64
N VAL A 1169 1.45 15.32 -28.09
CA VAL A 1169 2.77 14.80 -28.46
C VAL A 1169 2.93 13.36 -27.97
N ALA A 1170 2.49 13.04 -26.76
CA ALA A 1170 2.50 11.67 -26.25
C ALA A 1170 1.70 10.70 -27.13
N TYR A 1171 0.51 11.10 -27.58
CA TYR A 1171 -0.31 10.31 -28.50
C TYR A 1171 0.38 10.10 -29.85
N ASN A 1172 0.93 11.17 -30.45
CA ASN A 1172 1.63 11.05 -31.73
C ASN A 1172 2.84 10.11 -31.62
N ALA A 1173 3.59 10.19 -30.51
CA ALA A 1173 4.75 9.32 -30.26
C ALA A 1173 4.32 7.86 -30.11
N TYR A 1174 3.23 7.60 -29.40
CA TYR A 1174 2.63 6.26 -29.32
C TYR A 1174 2.20 5.74 -30.71
N LYS A 1175 1.53 6.55 -31.53
CA LYS A 1175 1.09 6.13 -32.87
C LYS A 1175 2.25 5.84 -33.81
N LYS A 1176 3.36 6.59 -33.69
CA LYS A 1176 4.59 6.27 -34.43
C LYS A 1176 5.23 4.98 -33.93
N TRP A 1177 5.32 4.80 -32.62
CA TRP A 1177 5.81 3.56 -32.03
C TRP A 1177 4.99 2.34 -32.50
N GLU A 1178 3.66 2.47 -32.53
CA GLU A 1178 2.73 1.43 -33.00
C GLU A 1178 2.94 1.08 -34.49
N GLN A 1179 3.38 2.02 -35.33
CA GLN A 1179 3.69 1.75 -36.75
C GLN A 1179 5.01 0.98 -36.93
N GLU A 1180 5.93 1.11 -35.99
CA GLU A 1180 7.28 0.52 -36.04
C GLU A 1180 7.35 -0.84 -35.31
N HIS A 1181 6.32 -1.21 -34.55
CA HIS A 1181 6.30 -2.39 -33.69
C HIS A 1181 5.06 -3.28 -33.95
N ILE A 1182 5.09 -4.50 -33.41
CA ILE A 1182 3.93 -5.39 -33.43
C ILE A 1182 2.86 -4.80 -32.50
N VAL A 1183 1.64 -4.63 -33.01
CA VAL A 1183 0.51 -4.12 -32.23
C VAL A 1183 0.27 -5.01 -31.02
N GLU A 1184 0.40 -4.42 -29.82
CA GLU A 1184 0.17 -5.10 -28.55
C GLU A 1184 -1.28 -5.57 -28.40
N GLU A 1185 -1.50 -6.65 -27.66
CA GLU A 1185 -2.85 -7.14 -27.37
C GLU A 1185 -3.64 -6.16 -26.47
N LYS A 1186 -4.97 -6.23 -26.54
CA LYS A 1186 -5.86 -5.49 -25.64
C LYS A 1186 -5.73 -6.03 -24.22
N LEU A 1187 -5.90 -5.15 -23.23
CA LEU A 1187 -5.98 -5.58 -21.83
C LEU A 1187 -7.17 -6.55 -21.64
N PRO A 1188 -6.93 -7.77 -21.13
CA PRO A 1188 -7.98 -8.74 -20.91
C PRO A 1188 -8.98 -8.22 -19.87
N GLY A 1189 -10.28 -8.41 -20.13
CA GLY A 1189 -11.36 -7.96 -19.25
C GLY A 1189 -11.76 -6.48 -19.39
N LEU A 1190 -11.21 -5.76 -20.37
CA LEU A 1190 -11.62 -4.40 -20.73
C LEU A 1190 -12.09 -4.35 -22.19
N ASN A 1191 -13.27 -3.77 -22.43
CA ASN A 1191 -13.85 -3.68 -23.78
C ASN A 1191 -13.45 -2.39 -24.53
N TYR A 1192 -12.17 -2.04 -24.42
CA TYR A 1192 -11.62 -0.83 -25.00
C TYR A 1192 -10.50 -1.18 -25.97
N THR A 1193 -10.37 -0.41 -27.04
CA THR A 1193 -9.18 -0.48 -27.91
C THR A 1193 -7.95 0.01 -27.16
N GLN A 1194 -6.76 -0.36 -27.64
CA GLN A 1194 -5.49 0.14 -27.14
C GLN A 1194 -5.46 1.68 -27.14
N GLU A 1195 -6.02 2.27 -28.21
CA GLU A 1195 -6.20 3.72 -28.34
C GLU A 1195 -7.17 4.31 -27.30
N GLN A 1196 -8.30 3.65 -27.03
CA GLN A 1196 -9.21 4.07 -25.95
C GLN A 1196 -8.54 3.94 -24.57
N ILE A 1197 -7.76 2.89 -24.33
CA ILE A 1197 -7.00 2.72 -23.08
C ILE A 1197 -5.91 3.78 -22.93
N PHE A 1198 -5.27 4.24 -24.01
CA PHE A 1198 -4.34 5.37 -23.95
C PHE A 1198 -5.03 6.60 -23.33
N TRP A 1199 -6.20 6.98 -23.84
CA TRP A 1199 -6.96 8.13 -23.32
C TRP A 1199 -7.49 7.90 -21.90
N ILE A 1200 -7.96 6.69 -21.59
CA ILE A 1200 -8.38 6.32 -20.23
C ILE A 1200 -7.18 6.42 -19.26
N SER A 1201 -5.99 6.00 -19.69
CA SER A 1201 -4.78 6.04 -18.87
C SER A 1201 -4.32 7.47 -18.61
N SER A 1202 -4.51 8.40 -19.56
CA SER A 1202 -4.15 9.81 -19.38
C SER A 1202 -5.03 10.58 -18.41
N VAL A 1203 -6.26 10.10 -18.18
CA VAL A 1203 -7.15 10.67 -17.16
C VAL A 1203 -7.08 9.92 -15.85
N ASN A 1204 -6.76 8.62 -15.86
CA ASN A 1204 -6.60 7.83 -14.63
C ASN A 1204 -5.59 8.44 -13.65
N VAL A 1205 -4.50 9.03 -14.14
CA VAL A 1205 -3.48 9.68 -13.31
C VAL A 1205 -4.01 10.90 -12.55
N LEU A 1206 -5.12 11.48 -13.03
CA LEU A 1206 -5.80 12.64 -12.46
C LEU A 1206 -6.99 12.25 -11.56
N CYS A 1207 -7.25 10.96 -11.32
CA CYS A 1207 -8.37 10.59 -10.45
C CYS A 1207 -8.09 11.03 -9.01
N SER A 1208 -8.87 12.03 -8.56
CA SER A 1208 -8.76 12.62 -7.24
C SER A 1208 -10.13 13.10 -6.73
N LYS A 1209 -10.22 13.23 -5.41
CA LYS A 1209 -11.36 13.79 -4.69
C LYS A 1209 -10.86 14.80 -3.67
N TYR A 1210 -11.48 15.96 -3.64
CA TYR A 1210 -11.06 17.10 -2.81
C TYR A 1210 -12.17 17.53 -1.86
N THR A 1211 -11.80 18.02 -0.68
CA THR A 1211 -12.72 18.76 0.21
C THR A 1211 -13.20 20.05 -0.47
N PRO A 1212 -14.41 20.57 -0.16
CA PRO A 1212 -14.88 21.85 -0.68
C PRO A 1212 -13.90 23.00 -0.42
N GLU A 1213 -13.28 23.04 0.76
CA GLU A 1213 -12.31 24.06 1.15
C GLU A 1213 -11.04 23.97 0.28
N ASN A 1214 -10.51 22.77 0.04
CA ASN A 1214 -9.36 22.60 -0.84
C ASN A 1214 -9.69 22.91 -2.30
N ARG A 1215 -10.90 22.59 -2.78
CA ARG A 1215 -11.33 23.00 -4.12
C ARG A 1215 -11.41 24.51 -4.25
N MET A 1216 -11.89 25.19 -3.22
CA MET A 1216 -11.91 26.65 -3.20
C MET A 1216 -10.48 27.21 -3.24
N ASN A 1217 -9.55 26.65 -2.46
CA ASN A 1217 -8.14 27.04 -2.52
C ASN A 1217 -7.54 26.82 -3.92
N LEU A 1218 -7.75 25.64 -4.50
CA LEU A 1218 -7.32 25.32 -5.86
C LEU A 1218 -7.84 26.32 -6.91
N LEU A 1219 -9.09 26.77 -6.78
CA LEU A 1219 -9.71 27.71 -7.71
C LEU A 1219 -9.22 29.16 -7.55
N LEU A 1220 -8.72 29.53 -6.37
CA LEU A 1220 -8.38 30.92 -6.05
C LEU A 1220 -6.88 31.20 -6.04
N THR A 1221 -6.04 30.20 -5.75
CA THR A 1221 -4.62 30.44 -5.46
C THR A 1221 -3.65 29.51 -6.17
N GLU A 1222 -4.07 28.34 -6.62
CA GLU A 1222 -3.17 27.35 -7.23
C GLU A 1222 -3.01 27.57 -8.73
N GLU A 1223 -1.79 27.39 -9.22
CA GLU A 1223 -1.45 27.54 -10.65
C GLU A 1223 -1.96 26.35 -11.49
N HIS A 1224 -2.32 25.24 -10.85
CA HIS A 1224 -2.91 24.08 -11.50
C HIS A 1224 -4.44 24.13 -11.47
N THR A 1225 -5.04 23.86 -12.61
CA THR A 1225 -6.46 23.57 -12.74
C THR A 1225 -6.84 22.36 -11.87
N PRO A 1226 -8.01 22.36 -11.19
CA PRO A 1226 -8.50 21.16 -10.52
C PRO A 1226 -8.57 19.96 -11.48
N ASP A 1227 -8.13 18.78 -11.02
CA ASP A 1227 -7.95 17.59 -11.86
C ASP A 1227 -9.14 17.23 -12.76
N LYS A 1228 -10.37 17.36 -12.25
CA LYS A 1228 -11.59 17.11 -13.02
C LYS A 1228 -11.71 18.00 -14.27
N PHE A 1229 -11.24 19.24 -14.19
CA PHE A 1229 -11.25 20.21 -15.27
C PHE A 1229 -10.01 20.08 -16.16
N ARG A 1230 -8.86 19.66 -15.61
CA ARG A 1230 -7.70 19.24 -16.42
C ARG A 1230 -8.11 18.14 -17.38
N ALA A 1231 -8.66 17.05 -16.86
CA ALA A 1231 -9.14 15.89 -17.62
C ALA A 1231 -10.16 16.29 -18.71
N LYS A 1232 -11.04 17.25 -18.41
CA LYS A 1232 -12.00 17.77 -19.38
C LYS A 1232 -11.33 18.57 -20.50
N GLY A 1233 -10.46 19.50 -20.13
CA GLY A 1233 -9.86 20.47 -21.04
C GLY A 1233 -8.96 19.81 -22.09
N HIS A 1234 -7.97 19.01 -21.66
CA HIS A 1234 -6.90 18.58 -22.56
C HIS A 1234 -7.31 17.56 -23.62
N VAL A 1235 -8.29 16.69 -23.34
CA VAL A 1235 -8.80 15.75 -24.36
C VAL A 1235 -9.86 16.38 -25.27
N SER A 1236 -10.62 17.38 -24.78
CA SER A 1236 -11.71 18.00 -25.56
C SER A 1236 -11.23 18.78 -26.78
N ASN A 1237 -9.99 19.26 -26.77
CA ASN A 1237 -9.36 19.96 -27.90
C ASN A 1237 -8.81 19.02 -28.98
N LEU A 1238 -8.86 17.70 -28.77
CA LEU A 1238 -8.26 16.72 -29.69
C LEU A 1238 -9.32 16.06 -30.56
N GLU A 1239 -9.05 15.97 -31.87
CA GLU A 1239 -9.92 15.22 -32.78
C GLU A 1239 -9.73 13.72 -32.64
N GLU A 1240 -8.51 13.28 -32.30
CA GLU A 1240 -8.15 11.87 -32.16
C GLU A 1240 -8.91 11.23 -31.01
N PHE A 1241 -9.02 11.93 -29.88
CA PHE A 1241 -9.89 11.52 -28.77
C PHE A 1241 -11.35 11.38 -29.22
N ALA A 1242 -11.90 12.42 -29.86
CA ALA A 1242 -13.29 12.41 -30.32
C ALA A 1242 -13.56 11.28 -31.32
N LYS A 1243 -12.59 10.94 -32.18
CA LYS A 1243 -12.64 9.79 -33.09
C LYS A 1243 -12.59 8.46 -32.32
N ALA A 1244 -11.69 8.31 -31.35
CA ALA A 1244 -11.53 7.09 -30.56
C ALA A 1244 -12.80 6.71 -29.75
N PHE A 1245 -13.57 7.70 -29.30
CA PHE A 1245 -14.84 7.50 -28.56
C PHE A 1245 -16.10 7.79 -29.38
N ASN A 1246 -15.98 8.08 -30.68
CA ASN A 1246 -17.10 8.44 -31.56
C ASN A 1246 -17.98 9.59 -31.04
N CYS A 1247 -17.36 10.64 -30.48
CA CYS A 1247 -18.08 11.75 -29.89
C CYS A 1247 -18.80 12.63 -30.92
N PRO A 1248 -20.12 12.87 -30.79
CA PRO A 1248 -20.86 13.75 -31.69
C PRO A 1248 -20.28 15.16 -31.72
N LYS A 1249 -20.33 15.83 -32.89
CA LYS A 1249 -19.99 17.26 -32.96
C LYS A 1249 -20.88 18.06 -32.01
N ASN A 1250 -20.29 19.02 -31.30
CA ASN A 1250 -20.92 19.84 -30.26
C ASN A 1250 -21.27 19.09 -28.94
N SER A 1251 -20.82 17.85 -28.76
CA SER A 1251 -20.85 17.27 -27.41
C SER A 1251 -19.85 18.02 -26.50
N PRO A 1252 -20.02 18.00 -25.16
CA PRO A 1252 -19.11 18.69 -24.26
C PRO A 1252 -17.63 18.31 -24.41
N MET A 1253 -17.35 17.05 -24.78
CA MET A 1253 -15.99 16.57 -25.04
C MET A 1253 -15.58 16.66 -26.53
N ASN A 1254 -16.44 17.17 -27.41
CA ASN A 1254 -16.14 17.47 -28.81
C ASN A 1254 -16.72 18.84 -29.27
N PRO A 1255 -16.24 19.94 -28.66
CA PRO A 1255 -16.69 21.29 -28.99
C PRO A 1255 -16.33 21.65 -30.44
N THR A 1256 -17.13 22.52 -31.06
CA THR A 1256 -16.87 23.05 -32.41
C THR A 1256 -15.66 23.97 -32.44
N LEU A 1257 -15.49 24.79 -31.40
CA LEU A 1257 -14.30 25.60 -31.21
C LEU A 1257 -13.28 24.80 -30.39
N LYS A 1258 -12.21 24.32 -31.05
CA LYS A 1258 -11.08 23.65 -30.41
C LYS A 1258 -9.88 24.60 -30.40
N CYS A 1259 -9.28 24.79 -29.24
CA CYS A 1259 -8.07 25.61 -29.11
C CYS A 1259 -6.86 24.81 -29.59
N ASN A 1260 -5.98 25.46 -30.35
CA ASN A 1260 -4.78 24.84 -30.89
C ASN A 1260 -3.63 25.86 -30.96
N LEU A 1261 -2.43 25.42 -30.59
CA LEU A 1261 -1.19 26.17 -30.76
C LEU A 1261 -0.55 25.99 -32.15
N SER A 1262 -0.81 24.85 -32.80
CA SER A 1262 -0.26 24.46 -34.12
C SER A 1262 -0.95 25.12 -35.31
#